data_AF-A0A0R1M8Z1-F1
#
_entry.id   AF-A0A0R1M8Z1-F1
#
_cell.length_a   1.000
_cell.length_b   1.000
_cell.length_c   1.000
_cell.angle_alpha   90.00
_cell.angle_beta   90.00
_cell.angle_gamma   90.00
#
_symmetry.space_group_name_H-M   'P 1'
#
loop_
_entity.id
_entity.type
_entity.pdbx_description
1 polymer ?
#
loop_
_entity_poly.entity_id
_entity_poly.type
_entity_poly.pdbx_seq_one_letter_code
_entity_poly.pdbx_strand_id
1 'polypeptide(L)'
;MKTGYVLNGRYKIKSTLGEGGMANVYLAYDLILKREVAVKLLRLDLRDDPGAVRRFKREAISLTELTHPNIVSIYDMGQENGMQYLVMEYVQGMDLKSYIAQNFPFKYERVIGIMEQILSAVAEAHVHDIIHRDLKPQNILIDNNGQVKITDFGIALVTSEYSLTQTNTLMGSVHYLSPEQARGSAVTKQSDIYSLGIILFEMLTGRVPYQGETAVAIALKHFQSEMPSVRAFDNQIPQALENVVLRATAKQLTDRYMSAAEMAHDLSTALSLVRSNEKKWLPQKNNDEETKILTPLRDQDLKTKHEENEDNRENKKKKWSRKKKWLIMGITFLCLILIMTVTAIGLMLPKNVEIPDLRGMTESEARSTLQDLKVKVGTVEKHYSSKYYYGQIIASKPKEGTSILQNSKVNLVISKGEEKFKFGDYSGQSYNTVRKKLEVKGVTVLREKRHSNTAAKGEILDQSISKKRKVIWNETTVTFTVSSGAKEMILRDLTGYTRKSVQDYADELGLLLKVKNDSASSSSNNSSLIVSQYPAAGTPVQSGQVLEVTMADGNQSSSSKSSSSQSTSSGDKANSFDVSVAVPFDDSRQESDADGNKTNKVEIYLQDKSHHLNDIYETMTITKDTNVTLPFVLDNGAVGKYKIVRDGNVIAERDNITHNGN
;
A
#
# COMPACT_ATOMS: atom_id res chain seq x y z
N MET A 1 5.68 -7.54 -3.72
CA MET A 1 5.58 -8.89 -4.32
C MET A 1 6.96 -9.32 -4.80
N LYS A 2 7.27 -10.62 -4.82
CA LYS A 2 8.56 -11.11 -5.33
C LYS A 2 8.55 -11.19 -6.86
N THR A 3 9.70 -11.01 -7.49
CA THR A 3 9.91 -11.29 -8.92
C THR A 3 9.46 -12.70 -9.25
N GLY A 4 8.77 -12.87 -10.38
CA GLY A 4 8.21 -14.12 -10.84
C GLY A 4 6.79 -14.42 -10.34
N TYR A 5 6.28 -13.67 -9.36
CA TYR A 5 4.87 -13.78 -8.94
C TYR A 5 3.93 -13.45 -10.12
N VAL A 6 2.88 -14.25 -10.32
CA VAL A 6 1.89 -14.03 -11.37
C VAL A 6 0.59 -13.53 -10.74
N LEU A 7 0.31 -12.25 -10.93
CA LEU A 7 -0.89 -11.60 -10.41
C LEU A 7 -2.10 -11.93 -11.31
N ASN A 8 -3.18 -12.38 -10.68
CA ASN A 8 -4.43 -12.80 -11.32
C ASN A 8 -4.23 -13.78 -12.50
N GLY A 9 -3.20 -14.63 -12.42
CA GLY A 9 -2.85 -15.59 -13.48
C GLY A 9 -2.38 -14.96 -14.81
N ARG A 10 -2.24 -13.63 -14.90
CA ARG A 10 -1.98 -12.91 -16.16
C ARG A 10 -0.73 -12.04 -16.14
N TYR A 11 -0.49 -11.31 -15.05
CA TYR A 11 0.57 -10.31 -15.00
C TYR A 11 1.76 -10.85 -14.21
N LYS A 12 2.83 -11.23 -14.91
CA LYS A 12 4.04 -11.76 -14.27
C LYS A 12 4.96 -10.63 -13.84
N ILE A 13 5.12 -10.44 -12.53
CA ILE A 13 5.97 -9.39 -11.94
C ILE A 13 7.45 -9.64 -12.29
N LYS A 14 8.12 -8.63 -12.84
CA LYS A 14 9.55 -8.63 -13.18
C LYS A 14 10.40 -7.95 -12.10
N SER A 15 10.07 -6.70 -11.76
CA SER A 15 10.85 -5.90 -10.81
C SER A 15 9.97 -4.84 -10.15
N THR A 16 10.46 -4.26 -9.05
CA THR A 16 9.85 -3.08 -8.43
C THR A 16 10.32 -1.82 -9.16
N LEU A 17 9.39 -0.94 -9.53
CA LEU A 17 9.68 0.36 -10.15
C LEU A 17 9.70 1.49 -9.11
N GLY A 18 8.87 1.40 -8.06
CA GLY A 18 8.85 2.38 -6.98
C GLY A 18 7.95 1.97 -5.83
N GLU A 19 8.27 2.47 -4.64
CA GLU A 19 7.47 2.30 -3.43
C GLU A 19 6.94 3.66 -2.97
N GLY A 20 5.62 3.75 -2.79
CA GLY A 20 4.93 4.99 -2.45
C GLY A 20 4.26 4.94 -1.07
N GLY A 21 3.70 6.08 -0.65
CA GLY A 21 2.94 6.18 0.59
C GLY A 21 1.63 5.38 0.59
N MET A 22 1.00 5.24 -0.58
CA MET A 22 -0.31 4.57 -0.73
C MET A 22 -0.23 3.26 -1.54
N ALA A 23 0.68 3.18 -2.51
CA ALA A 23 0.78 2.06 -3.43
C ALA A 23 2.23 1.77 -3.81
N ASN A 24 2.50 0.52 -4.17
CA ASN A 24 3.77 0.09 -4.76
C ASN A 24 3.57 -0.14 -6.25
N VAL A 25 4.57 0.21 -7.05
CA VAL A 25 4.53 0.07 -8.51
C VAL A 25 5.55 -0.98 -8.94
N TYR A 26 5.10 -1.93 -9.76
CA TYR A 26 5.90 -3.03 -10.26
C TYR A 26 5.91 -3.05 -11.78
N LEU A 27 7.04 -3.40 -12.39
CA LEU A 27 7.10 -3.79 -13.79
C LEU A 27 6.57 -5.22 -13.90
N ALA A 28 5.64 -5.46 -14.82
CA ALA A 28 5.10 -6.78 -15.10
C ALA A 28 5.02 -7.06 -16.60
N TYR A 29 4.96 -8.34 -16.95
CA TYR A 29 4.72 -8.79 -18.31
C TYR A 29 3.31 -9.39 -18.39
N ASP A 30 2.48 -8.85 -19.28
CA ASP A 30 1.16 -9.39 -19.60
C ASP A 30 1.33 -10.66 -20.45
N LEU A 31 1.02 -11.82 -19.87
CA LEU A 31 1.19 -13.12 -20.51
C LEU A 31 0.24 -13.35 -21.69
N ILE A 32 -0.89 -12.63 -21.74
CA ILE A 32 -1.90 -12.77 -22.79
C ILE A 32 -1.58 -11.85 -23.96
N LEU A 33 -1.44 -10.54 -23.69
CA LEU A 33 -1.17 -9.53 -24.73
C LEU A 33 0.32 -9.42 -25.10
N LYS A 34 1.21 -10.16 -24.40
CA LYS A 34 2.65 -10.24 -24.66
C LYS A 34 3.36 -8.88 -24.66
N ARG A 35 3.02 -8.01 -23.71
CA ARG A 35 3.59 -6.66 -23.55
C ARG A 35 4.00 -6.35 -22.13
N GLU A 36 4.90 -5.40 -21.96
CA GLU A 36 5.26 -4.86 -20.65
C GLU A 36 4.22 -3.86 -20.17
N VAL A 37 3.90 -3.94 -18.88
CA VAL A 37 2.91 -3.10 -18.20
C VAL A 37 3.42 -2.73 -16.82
N ALA A 38 3.02 -1.57 -16.33
CA ALA A 38 3.23 -1.20 -14.94
C ALA A 38 2.01 -1.60 -14.12
N VAL A 39 2.23 -2.18 -12.95
CA VAL A 39 1.17 -2.64 -12.04
C VAL A 39 1.31 -1.89 -10.72
N LYS A 40 0.32 -1.05 -10.43
CA LYS A 40 0.21 -0.31 -9.18
C LYS A 40 -0.67 -1.08 -8.21
N LEU A 41 -0.10 -1.46 -7.07
CA LEU A 41 -0.75 -2.27 -6.04
C LEU A 41 -0.96 -1.41 -4.79
N LEU A 42 -2.20 -1.34 -4.28
CA LEU A 42 -2.47 -0.70 -2.99
C LEU A 42 -1.66 -1.40 -1.89
N ARG A 43 -1.00 -0.63 -1.02
CA ARG A 43 -0.20 -1.22 0.06
C ARG A 43 -1.04 -2.11 0.97
N LEU A 44 -0.42 -3.17 1.49
CA LEU A 44 -1.07 -4.20 2.31
C LEU A 44 -1.69 -3.65 3.60
N ASP A 45 -1.10 -2.60 4.18
CA ASP A 45 -1.59 -1.93 5.39
C ASP A 45 -2.85 -1.09 5.15
N LEU A 46 -3.08 -0.65 3.91
CA LEU A 46 -4.26 0.13 3.49
C LEU A 46 -5.35 -0.74 2.85
N ARG A 47 -5.08 -2.02 2.64
CA ARG A 47 -5.98 -2.98 1.98
C ARG A 47 -7.31 -3.14 2.69
N ASP A 48 -7.28 -3.13 4.02
CA ASP A 48 -8.45 -3.38 4.86
C ASP A 48 -9.17 -2.07 5.26
N ASP A 49 -8.68 -0.91 4.81
CA ASP A 49 -9.36 0.38 4.97
C ASP A 49 -10.39 0.59 3.84
N PRO A 50 -11.70 0.54 4.13
CA PRO A 50 -12.74 0.75 3.12
C PRO A 50 -12.65 2.13 2.45
N GLY A 51 -12.13 3.13 3.17
CA GLY A 51 -11.91 4.48 2.64
C GLY A 51 -10.80 4.50 1.59
N ALA A 52 -9.64 3.92 1.88
CA ALA A 52 -8.54 3.78 0.91
C ALA A 52 -8.95 2.97 -0.33
N VAL A 53 -9.68 1.87 -0.15
CA VAL A 53 -10.15 1.04 -1.28
C VAL A 53 -11.15 1.79 -2.17
N ARG A 54 -12.14 2.47 -1.57
CA ARG A 54 -13.11 3.28 -2.34
C ARG A 54 -12.42 4.42 -3.10
N ARG A 55 -11.43 5.07 -2.48
CA ARG A 55 -10.63 6.12 -3.12
C ARG A 55 -9.84 5.59 -4.31
N PHE A 56 -9.07 4.53 -4.11
CA PHE A 56 -8.27 3.90 -5.16
C PHE A 56 -9.14 3.49 -6.37
N LYS A 57 -10.32 2.91 -6.13
CA LYS A 57 -11.27 2.57 -7.20
C LYS A 57 -11.83 3.80 -7.92
N ARG A 58 -12.25 4.83 -7.19
CA ARG A 58 -12.82 6.05 -7.77
C ARG A 58 -11.79 6.80 -8.63
N GLU A 59 -10.55 6.86 -8.17
CA GLU A 59 -9.43 7.46 -8.90
C GLU A 59 -9.15 6.69 -10.19
N ALA A 60 -9.05 5.36 -10.11
CA ALA A 60 -8.82 4.53 -11.28
C ALA A 60 -9.93 4.67 -12.33
N ILE A 61 -11.20 4.72 -11.92
CA ILE A 61 -12.34 4.90 -12.83
C ILE A 61 -12.28 6.26 -13.54
N SER A 62 -12.02 7.33 -12.79
CA SER A 62 -11.95 8.68 -13.37
C SER A 62 -10.85 8.79 -14.44
N LEU A 63 -9.79 7.99 -14.30
CA LEU A 63 -8.67 7.97 -15.24
C LEU A 63 -8.89 7.09 -16.47
N THR A 64 -9.78 6.10 -16.41
CA THR A 64 -10.10 5.28 -17.59
C THR A 64 -10.79 6.07 -18.70
N GLU A 65 -11.37 7.23 -18.38
CA GLU A 65 -12.01 8.13 -19.35
C GLU A 65 -10.99 8.97 -20.14
N LEU A 66 -9.77 9.13 -19.61
CA LEU A 66 -8.74 9.95 -20.24
C LEU A 66 -7.91 9.15 -21.25
N THR A 67 -7.95 9.57 -22.52
CA THR A 67 -7.08 9.03 -23.57
C THR A 67 -6.30 10.17 -24.20
N HIS A 68 -5.00 10.25 -23.93
CA HIS A 68 -4.12 11.28 -24.48
C HIS A 68 -2.69 10.74 -24.63
N PRO A 69 -1.94 11.06 -25.70
CA PRO A 69 -0.57 10.56 -25.90
C PRO A 69 0.38 10.87 -24.74
N ASN A 70 0.19 12.03 -24.09
CA ASN A 70 0.99 12.49 -22.96
C ASN A 70 0.39 12.16 -21.58
N ILE A 71 -0.60 11.27 -21.49
CA ILE A 71 -1.14 10.73 -20.23
C ILE A 71 -0.90 9.22 -20.22
N VAL A 72 -0.41 8.68 -19.10
CA VAL A 72 -0.24 7.23 -18.93
C VAL A 72 -1.60 6.54 -19.02
N SER A 73 -1.74 5.64 -19.98
CA SER A 73 -3.01 4.94 -20.20
C SER A 73 -3.24 3.84 -19.16
N ILE A 74 -4.49 3.68 -18.72
CA ILE A 74 -4.92 2.57 -17.87
C ILE A 74 -5.49 1.47 -18.75
N TYR A 75 -5.02 0.23 -18.53
CA TYR A 75 -5.43 -0.93 -19.32
C TYR A 75 -6.43 -1.83 -18.62
N ASP A 76 -6.28 -2.01 -17.30
CA ASP A 76 -7.07 -2.97 -16.54
C ASP A 76 -7.05 -2.61 -15.05
N MET A 77 -8.07 -3.05 -14.32
CA MET A 77 -8.12 -2.95 -12.87
C MET A 77 -8.73 -4.22 -12.29
N GLY A 78 -8.24 -4.63 -11.12
CA GLY A 78 -8.74 -5.85 -10.51
C GLY A 78 -8.40 -5.98 -9.04
N GLN A 79 -8.81 -7.12 -8.50
CA GLN A 79 -8.60 -7.47 -7.11
C GLN A 79 -8.22 -8.95 -7.00
N GLU A 80 -7.13 -9.24 -6.30
CA GLU A 80 -6.70 -10.61 -6.01
C GLU A 80 -6.31 -10.73 -4.54
N ASN A 81 -6.87 -11.72 -3.81
CA ASN A 81 -6.56 -11.96 -2.39
C ASN A 81 -6.69 -10.70 -1.51
N GLY A 82 -7.72 -9.90 -1.80
CA GLY A 82 -7.97 -8.60 -1.14
C GLY A 82 -7.13 -7.44 -1.68
N MET A 83 -6.07 -7.69 -2.44
CA MET A 83 -5.18 -6.65 -2.97
C MET A 83 -5.78 -6.03 -4.23
N GLN A 84 -6.06 -4.72 -4.19
CA GLN A 84 -6.49 -3.95 -5.36
C GLN A 84 -5.26 -3.62 -6.20
N TYR A 85 -5.36 -3.82 -7.52
CA TYR A 85 -4.32 -3.46 -8.46
C TYR A 85 -4.87 -2.70 -9.65
N LEU A 86 -4.02 -1.85 -10.21
CA LEU A 86 -4.24 -1.10 -11.43
C LEU A 86 -3.12 -1.43 -12.42
N VAL A 87 -3.48 -1.76 -13.64
CA VAL A 87 -2.54 -2.04 -14.74
C VAL A 87 -2.54 -0.85 -15.67
N MET A 88 -1.35 -0.30 -15.89
CA MET A 88 -1.13 0.90 -16.67
C MET A 88 0.00 0.71 -17.67
N GLU A 89 0.06 1.61 -18.63
CA GLU A 89 1.13 1.69 -19.61
C GLU A 89 2.49 1.76 -18.90
N TYR A 90 3.43 0.91 -19.33
CA TYR A 90 4.81 1.01 -18.90
C TYR A 90 5.54 1.99 -19.82
N VAL A 91 6.06 3.07 -19.23
CA VAL A 91 6.87 4.07 -19.93
C VAL A 91 8.34 3.74 -19.69
N GLN A 92 9.04 3.32 -20.74
CA GLN A 92 10.46 3.01 -20.66
C GLN A 92 11.29 4.30 -20.70
N GLY A 93 11.74 4.75 -19.54
CA GLY A 93 12.53 5.96 -19.40
C GLY A 93 12.75 6.32 -17.93
N MET A 94 12.80 7.63 -17.65
CA MET A 94 13.02 8.16 -16.30
C MET A 94 12.02 9.27 -15.99
N ASP A 95 11.87 9.61 -14.71
CA ASP A 95 11.08 10.75 -14.29
C ASP A 95 11.79 12.09 -14.61
N LEU A 96 11.02 13.17 -14.71
CA LEU A 96 11.53 14.50 -15.07
C LEU A 96 12.50 15.04 -14.01
N LYS A 97 12.39 14.67 -12.73
CA LYS A 97 13.35 15.10 -11.69
C LYS A 97 14.73 14.53 -11.99
N SER A 98 14.79 13.23 -12.25
CA SER A 98 16.00 12.52 -12.66
C SER A 98 16.55 13.06 -13.98
N TYR A 99 15.65 13.38 -14.93
CA TYR A 99 16.04 13.96 -16.22
C TYR A 99 16.68 15.35 -16.08
N ILE A 100 16.10 16.23 -15.24
CA ILE A 100 16.66 17.54 -14.91
C ILE A 100 18.05 17.38 -14.30
N ALA A 101 18.22 16.48 -13.33
CA ALA A 101 19.50 16.26 -12.68
C ALA A 101 20.62 15.80 -13.64
N GLN A 102 20.29 15.03 -14.68
CA GLN A 102 21.27 14.48 -15.62
C GLN A 102 21.58 15.38 -16.82
N ASN A 103 20.61 16.18 -17.27
CA ASN A 103 20.68 16.90 -18.55
C ASN A 103 20.70 18.43 -18.41
N PHE A 104 20.59 18.96 -17.18
CA PHE A 104 20.69 20.39 -16.96
C PHE A 104 22.13 20.91 -17.22
N PRO A 105 22.31 22.07 -17.88
CA PRO A 105 21.29 23.02 -18.35
C PRO A 105 20.64 22.63 -19.69
N PHE A 106 19.34 22.93 -19.83
CA PHE A 106 18.58 22.68 -21.06
C PHE A 106 18.66 23.84 -22.04
N LYS A 107 18.58 23.53 -23.34
CA LYS A 107 18.20 24.52 -24.36
C LYS A 107 16.75 24.94 -24.17
N TYR A 108 16.43 26.23 -24.35
CA TYR A 108 15.09 26.75 -24.10
C TYR A 108 14.01 26.10 -24.98
N GLU A 109 14.35 25.73 -26.21
CA GLU A 109 13.45 25.01 -27.11
C GLU A 109 13.06 23.64 -26.55
N ARG A 110 14.00 22.97 -25.86
CA ARG A 110 13.72 21.67 -25.21
C ARG A 110 12.83 21.85 -23.99
N VAL A 111 13.04 22.91 -23.20
CA VAL A 111 12.18 23.26 -22.06
C VAL A 111 10.75 23.48 -22.53
N ILE A 112 10.57 24.29 -23.59
CA ILE A 112 9.25 24.57 -24.15
C ILE A 112 8.61 23.30 -24.71
N GLY A 113 9.33 22.50 -25.51
CA GLY A 113 8.77 21.27 -26.08
C GLY A 113 8.38 20.21 -25.05
N ILE A 114 9.04 20.17 -23.88
CA ILE A 114 8.60 19.33 -22.75
C ILE A 114 7.33 19.91 -22.11
N MET A 115 7.32 21.22 -21.83
CA MET A 115 6.18 21.87 -21.19
C MET A 115 4.92 21.90 -22.06
N GLU A 116 5.05 22.04 -23.37
CA GLU A 116 3.91 21.98 -24.30
C GLU A 116 3.20 20.62 -24.22
N GLN A 117 3.97 19.52 -24.19
CA GLN A 117 3.42 18.17 -24.01
C GLN A 117 2.71 18.01 -22.65
N ILE A 118 3.30 18.55 -21.58
CA ILE A 118 2.70 18.53 -20.23
C ILE A 118 1.40 19.35 -20.22
N LEU A 119 1.43 20.56 -20.77
CA LEU A 119 0.28 21.46 -20.81
C LEU A 119 -0.86 20.89 -21.66
N SER A 120 -0.56 20.22 -22.78
CA SER A 120 -1.54 19.51 -23.59
C SER A 120 -2.27 18.42 -22.78
N ALA A 121 -1.52 17.59 -22.05
CA ALA A 121 -2.10 16.56 -21.18
C ALA A 121 -2.98 17.16 -20.06
N VAL A 122 -2.49 18.21 -19.40
CA VAL A 122 -3.24 18.84 -18.30
C VAL A 122 -4.48 19.55 -18.82
N ALA A 123 -4.42 20.19 -19.99
CA ALA A 123 -5.59 20.80 -20.64
C ALA A 123 -6.67 19.74 -20.93
N GLU A 124 -6.29 18.58 -21.45
CA GLU A 124 -7.23 17.48 -21.74
C GLU A 124 -7.89 16.95 -20.45
N ALA A 125 -7.11 16.76 -19.39
CA ALA A 125 -7.66 16.37 -18.09
C ALA A 125 -8.62 17.42 -17.52
N HIS A 126 -8.28 18.71 -17.67
CA HIS A 126 -9.12 19.82 -17.21
C HIS A 126 -10.43 19.95 -17.99
N VAL A 127 -10.49 19.54 -19.25
CA VAL A 127 -11.75 19.46 -20.04
C VAL A 127 -12.69 18.43 -19.44
N HIS A 128 -12.17 17.33 -18.91
CA HIS A 128 -12.92 16.27 -18.24
C HIS A 128 -13.15 16.55 -16.73
N ASP A 129 -12.92 17.78 -16.28
CA ASP A 129 -13.01 18.18 -14.86
C ASP A 129 -12.12 17.38 -13.89
N ILE A 130 -11.05 16.78 -14.41
CA ILE A 130 -10.04 16.06 -13.64
C ILE A 130 -8.88 17.01 -13.34
N ILE A 131 -8.69 17.32 -12.05
CA ILE A 131 -7.57 18.12 -11.54
C ILE A 131 -6.51 17.16 -11.01
N HIS A 132 -5.24 17.37 -11.37
CA HIS A 132 -4.15 16.46 -11.00
C HIS A 132 -3.79 16.56 -9.51
N ARG A 133 -3.68 17.79 -8.97
CA ARG A 133 -3.46 18.14 -7.54
C ARG A 133 -2.08 17.87 -6.95
N ASP A 134 -1.30 16.94 -7.49
CA ASP A 134 0.09 16.67 -7.07
C ASP A 134 1.06 16.71 -8.26
N LEU A 135 0.98 17.75 -9.09
CA LEU A 135 1.91 17.90 -10.23
C LEU A 135 3.31 18.21 -9.70
N LYS A 136 4.25 17.33 -10.06
CA LYS A 136 5.67 17.43 -9.71
C LYS A 136 6.50 16.65 -10.72
N PRO A 137 7.81 16.95 -10.88
CA PRO A 137 8.66 16.28 -11.85
C PRO A 137 8.74 14.75 -11.67
N GLN A 138 8.55 14.23 -10.46
CA GLN A 138 8.54 12.79 -10.21
C GLN A 138 7.32 12.06 -10.81
N ASN A 139 6.21 12.79 -11.04
CA ASN A 139 4.98 12.24 -11.64
C ASN A 139 4.94 12.45 -13.17
N ILE A 140 6.04 12.94 -13.76
CA ILE A 140 6.17 13.18 -15.20
C ILE A 140 7.29 12.29 -15.71
N LEU A 141 6.96 11.37 -16.61
CA LEU A 141 7.90 10.42 -17.19
C LEU A 141 8.33 10.89 -18.58
N ILE A 142 9.59 10.67 -18.92
CA ILE A 142 10.14 10.94 -20.25
C ILE A 142 10.71 9.64 -20.78
N ASP A 143 10.18 9.18 -21.92
CA ASP A 143 10.68 7.99 -22.59
C ASP A 143 11.99 8.26 -23.36
N ASN A 144 12.61 7.19 -23.87
CA ASN A 144 13.85 7.30 -24.64
C ASN A 144 13.71 8.10 -25.96
N ASN A 145 12.49 8.28 -26.46
CA ASN A 145 12.19 9.06 -27.67
C ASN A 145 11.93 10.54 -27.34
N GLY A 146 11.94 10.91 -26.05
CA GLY A 146 11.66 12.26 -25.58
C GLY A 146 10.17 12.60 -25.52
N GLN A 147 9.28 11.60 -25.59
CA GLN A 147 7.85 11.76 -25.35
C GLN A 147 7.59 11.84 -23.84
N VAL A 148 6.80 12.83 -23.44
CA VAL A 148 6.44 13.06 -22.05
C VAL A 148 5.12 12.37 -21.73
N LYS A 149 5.01 11.70 -20.59
CA LYS A 149 3.78 11.10 -20.09
C LYS A 149 3.57 11.42 -18.62
N ILE A 150 2.39 11.95 -18.29
CA ILE A 150 2.01 12.25 -16.91
C ILE A 150 1.36 11.01 -16.29
N THR A 151 1.79 10.65 -15.09
CA THR A 151 1.21 9.58 -14.27
C THR A 151 0.58 10.16 -13.00
N ASP A 152 -0.17 9.34 -12.26
CA ASP A 152 -0.58 9.63 -10.88
C ASP A 152 -1.56 10.81 -10.70
N PHE A 153 -2.38 11.08 -11.71
CA PHE A 153 -3.51 11.99 -11.60
C PHE A 153 -4.41 11.63 -10.40
N GLY A 154 -4.64 12.59 -9.51
CA GLY A 154 -5.74 12.52 -8.55
C GLY A 154 -5.54 11.61 -7.33
N ILE A 155 -4.36 11.02 -7.09
CA ILE A 155 -4.12 10.10 -5.95
C ILE A 155 -4.03 10.82 -4.58
N ALA A 156 -4.00 12.15 -4.59
CA ALA A 156 -3.68 12.93 -3.39
C ALA A 156 -4.86 13.66 -2.74
N LEU A 157 -6.13 13.26 -2.99
CA LEU A 157 -7.27 13.84 -2.27
C LEU A 157 -7.73 12.94 -1.13
N VAL A 158 -7.03 13.09 0.00
CA VAL A 158 -7.52 13.29 1.37
C VAL A 158 -6.43 12.75 2.29
N THR A 159 -5.45 13.62 2.54
CA THR A 159 -4.57 13.52 3.71
C THR A 159 -4.68 14.76 4.57
N SER A 160 -5.81 15.49 4.50
CA SER A 160 -6.03 16.74 5.22
C SER A 160 -6.61 16.55 6.63
N GLU A 161 -6.13 15.55 7.37
CA GLU A 161 -6.18 15.57 8.85
C GLU A 161 -4.86 15.10 9.47
N TYR A 162 -4.06 14.28 8.77
CA TYR A 162 -2.84 13.68 9.34
C TYR A 162 -1.56 13.85 8.50
N SER A 163 -1.60 14.39 7.27
CA SER A 163 -0.37 14.47 6.44
C SER A 163 0.68 15.37 7.04
N LEU A 164 0.32 16.56 7.55
CA LEU A 164 1.35 17.48 8.05
C LEU A 164 2.10 16.97 9.29
N THR A 165 1.59 15.94 9.99
CA THR A 165 2.18 15.41 11.23
C THR A 165 3.07 14.18 11.03
N GLN A 166 3.13 13.57 9.83
CA GLN A 166 4.05 12.46 9.57
C GLN A 166 5.38 12.97 8.99
N THR A 167 6.40 12.94 9.84
CA THR A 167 7.70 13.59 9.63
C THR A 167 8.61 12.97 8.57
N ASN A 168 8.29 11.81 7.96
CA ASN A 168 9.29 11.06 7.18
C ASN A 168 8.93 10.64 5.74
N THR A 169 7.75 10.98 5.20
CA THR A 169 7.35 10.55 3.84
C THR A 169 6.95 11.69 2.88
N LEU A 170 6.99 12.95 3.33
CA LEU A 170 6.44 14.11 2.61
C LEU A 170 7.47 15.11 2.09
N MET A 171 8.76 14.79 2.15
CA MET A 171 9.82 15.77 1.88
C MET A 171 9.86 16.26 0.42
N GLY A 172 9.24 15.55 -0.53
CA GLY A 172 9.28 15.90 -1.96
C GLY A 172 8.12 16.76 -2.50
N SER A 173 6.88 16.57 -2.04
CA SER A 173 5.69 17.20 -2.65
C SER A 173 5.50 18.67 -2.26
N VAL A 174 6.05 19.11 -1.13
CA VAL A 174 5.78 20.45 -0.58
C VAL A 174 6.35 21.57 -1.45
N HIS A 175 7.39 21.28 -2.24
CA HIS A 175 8.06 22.27 -3.10
C HIS A 175 7.23 22.71 -4.32
N TYR A 176 6.16 21.99 -4.67
CA TYR A 176 5.32 22.31 -5.83
C TYR A 176 3.89 22.70 -5.42
N LEU A 177 3.68 22.92 -4.12
CA LEU A 177 2.37 23.18 -3.53
C LEU A 177 1.86 24.57 -3.92
N SER A 178 0.60 24.66 -4.34
CA SER A 178 -0.05 25.95 -4.62
C SER A 178 -0.40 26.72 -3.33
N PRO A 179 -0.50 28.07 -3.37
CA PRO A 179 -0.83 28.89 -2.20
C PRO A 179 -2.17 28.53 -1.54
N GLU A 180 -3.16 28.10 -2.33
CA GLU A 180 -4.46 27.62 -1.86
C GLU A 180 -4.36 26.25 -1.17
N GLN A 181 -3.54 25.33 -1.70
CA GLN A 181 -3.28 24.06 -1.04
C GLN A 181 -2.52 24.24 0.29
N ALA A 182 -1.56 25.17 0.32
CA ALA A 182 -0.86 25.54 1.56
C ALA A 182 -1.80 26.10 2.64
N ARG A 183 -2.89 26.77 2.23
CA ARG A 183 -3.95 27.27 3.12
C ARG A 183 -5.02 26.24 3.48
N GLY A 184 -5.00 25.06 2.85
CA GLY A 184 -6.09 24.08 2.96
C GLY A 184 -7.39 24.53 2.31
N SER A 185 -7.34 25.50 1.38
CA SER A 185 -8.48 25.94 0.58
C SER A 185 -8.80 24.95 -0.55
N ALA A 186 -9.97 25.08 -1.18
CA ALA A 186 -10.36 24.21 -2.28
C ALA A 186 -9.37 24.31 -3.47
N VAL A 187 -8.93 23.15 -3.96
CA VAL A 187 -8.00 23.04 -5.10
C VAL A 187 -8.76 23.20 -6.41
N THR A 188 -8.22 23.99 -7.34
CA THR A 188 -8.86 24.31 -8.62
C THR A 188 -7.93 23.95 -9.79
N LYS A 189 -8.43 24.08 -11.04
CA LYS A 189 -7.61 23.92 -12.26
C LYS A 189 -6.39 24.85 -12.27
N GLN A 190 -6.52 26.05 -11.68
CA GLN A 190 -5.43 27.02 -11.56
C GLN A 190 -4.39 26.66 -10.49
N SER A 191 -4.68 25.70 -9.62
CA SER A 191 -3.70 25.13 -8.70
C SER A 191 -2.67 24.30 -9.44
N ASP A 192 -3.11 23.50 -10.41
CA ASP A 192 -2.21 22.74 -11.30
C ASP A 192 -1.32 23.69 -12.12
N ILE A 193 -1.88 24.80 -12.62
CA ILE A 193 -1.13 25.84 -13.36
C ILE A 193 0.00 26.43 -12.52
N TYR A 194 -0.25 26.68 -11.22
CA TYR A 194 0.80 27.14 -10.32
C TYR A 194 1.94 26.12 -10.20
N SER A 195 1.60 24.85 -9.96
CA SER A 195 2.60 23.77 -9.87
C SER A 195 3.40 23.63 -11.18
N LEU A 196 2.76 23.77 -12.34
CA LEU A 196 3.43 23.80 -13.65
C LEU A 196 4.39 24.98 -13.80
N GLY A 197 4.04 26.15 -13.26
CA GLY A 197 4.94 27.30 -13.19
C GLY A 197 6.19 27.04 -12.35
N ILE A 198 6.04 26.31 -11.23
CA ILE A 198 7.19 25.87 -10.41
C ILE A 198 8.06 24.87 -11.17
N ILE A 199 7.47 23.91 -11.88
CA ILE A 199 8.21 22.94 -12.72
C ILE A 199 8.98 23.68 -13.83
N LEU A 200 8.35 24.64 -14.50
CA LEU A 200 9.02 25.46 -15.51
C LEU A 200 10.20 26.26 -14.91
N PHE A 201 10.02 26.88 -13.73
CA PHE A 201 11.11 27.55 -13.01
C PHE A 201 12.28 26.60 -12.75
N GLU A 202 11.99 25.38 -12.29
CA GLU A 202 13.01 24.38 -11.99
C GLU A 202 13.73 23.89 -13.25
N MET A 203 13.03 23.67 -14.36
CA MET A 203 13.67 23.29 -15.62
C MET A 203 14.59 24.39 -16.14
N LEU A 204 14.27 25.67 -15.91
CA LEU A 204 15.10 26.80 -16.32
C LEU A 204 16.31 27.03 -15.42
N THR A 205 16.20 26.73 -14.12
CA THR A 205 17.23 27.10 -13.13
C THR A 205 17.95 25.91 -12.48
N GLY A 206 17.47 24.69 -12.71
CA GLY A 206 17.98 23.45 -12.11
C GLY A 206 17.62 23.29 -10.63
N ARG A 207 16.87 24.23 -10.04
CA ARG A 207 16.52 24.26 -8.62
C ARG A 207 15.09 24.76 -8.39
N VAL A 208 14.49 24.34 -7.28
CA VAL A 208 13.18 24.84 -6.86
C VAL A 208 13.26 26.28 -6.34
N PRO A 209 12.19 27.10 -6.49
CA PRO A 209 12.24 28.52 -6.12
C PRO A 209 12.30 28.75 -4.61
N TYR A 210 11.70 27.86 -3.82
CA TYR A 210 11.64 27.98 -2.36
C TYR A 210 12.26 26.76 -1.68
N GLN A 211 13.26 27.03 -0.84
CA GLN A 211 13.93 26.05 0.02
C GLN A 211 13.69 26.41 1.50
N GLY A 212 13.69 25.43 2.38
CA GLY A 212 13.54 25.64 3.82
C GLY A 212 13.83 24.38 4.61
N GLU A 213 14.14 24.53 5.90
CA GLU A 213 14.47 23.41 6.80
C GLU A 213 13.24 22.56 7.16
N THR A 214 12.04 23.15 7.08
CA THR A 214 10.79 22.46 7.38
C THR A 214 9.78 22.59 6.24
N ALA A 215 8.92 21.58 6.09
CA ALA A 215 7.80 21.60 5.14
C ALA A 215 6.90 22.83 5.35
N VAL A 216 6.62 23.17 6.60
CA VAL A 216 5.79 24.34 6.95
C VAL A 216 6.45 25.63 6.47
N ALA A 217 7.76 25.78 6.62
CA ALA A 217 8.48 26.96 6.14
C ALA A 217 8.40 27.10 4.62
N ILE A 218 8.52 25.98 3.88
CA ILE A 218 8.39 25.99 2.41
C ILE A 218 6.96 26.35 1.99
N ALA A 219 5.95 25.77 2.65
CA ALA A 219 4.54 26.10 2.39
C ALA A 219 4.24 27.58 2.65
N LEU A 220 4.80 28.17 3.71
CA LEU A 220 4.66 29.58 4.02
C LEU A 220 5.31 30.47 2.94
N LYS A 221 6.46 30.05 2.38
CA LYS A 221 7.08 30.77 1.26
C LYS A 221 6.22 30.76 0.00
N HIS A 222 5.57 29.63 -0.33
CA HIS A 222 4.62 29.62 -1.44
C HIS A 222 3.47 30.61 -1.22
N PHE A 223 3.06 30.85 0.02
CA PHE A 223 2.00 31.80 0.35
C PHE A 223 2.46 33.28 0.33
N GLN A 224 3.59 33.60 0.95
CA GLN A 224 3.97 34.99 1.25
C GLN A 224 5.11 35.53 0.40
N SER A 225 6.04 34.67 -0.03
CA SER A 225 7.24 35.13 -0.72
C SER A 225 6.96 35.33 -2.21
N GLU A 226 7.52 36.39 -2.78
CA GLU A 226 7.49 36.62 -4.22
C GLU A 226 8.26 35.53 -4.99
N MET A 227 7.93 35.34 -6.27
CA MET A 227 8.64 34.40 -7.13
C MET A 227 10.03 34.96 -7.46
N PRO A 228 11.13 34.23 -7.18
CA PRO A 228 12.46 34.65 -7.62
C PRO A 228 12.53 34.82 -9.14
N SER A 229 13.32 35.78 -9.60
CA SER A 229 13.53 36.01 -11.02
C SER A 229 14.40 34.90 -11.62
N VAL A 230 13.94 34.26 -12.69
CA VAL A 230 14.76 33.30 -13.46
C VAL A 230 15.91 34.01 -14.18
N ARG A 231 15.71 35.28 -14.57
CA ARG A 231 16.74 36.11 -15.21
C ARG A 231 17.88 36.51 -14.27
N ALA A 232 17.64 36.49 -12.96
CA ALA A 232 18.70 36.65 -11.97
C ALA A 232 19.63 35.43 -11.91
N PHE A 233 19.18 34.26 -12.40
CA PHE A 233 20.01 33.06 -12.53
C PHE A 233 20.70 33.00 -13.89
N ASP A 234 19.95 33.23 -14.98
CA ASP A 234 20.48 33.28 -16.33
C ASP A 234 19.91 34.49 -17.08
N ASN A 235 20.77 35.47 -17.36
CA ASN A 235 20.37 36.72 -18.00
C ASN A 235 19.99 36.57 -19.49
N GLN A 236 20.30 35.43 -20.11
CA GLN A 236 19.95 35.10 -21.49
C GLN A 236 18.49 34.67 -21.65
N ILE A 237 17.80 34.34 -20.55
CA ILE A 237 16.38 33.99 -20.56
C ILE A 237 15.57 35.20 -21.06
N PRO A 238 14.78 35.06 -22.15
CA PRO A 238 13.92 36.12 -22.65
C PRO A 238 12.88 36.56 -21.60
N GLN A 239 12.55 37.85 -21.57
CA GLN A 239 11.57 38.38 -20.61
C GLN A 239 10.19 37.73 -20.77
N ALA A 240 9.78 37.43 -22.00
CA ALA A 240 8.53 36.72 -22.29
C ALA A 240 8.47 35.34 -21.59
N LEU A 241 9.58 34.59 -21.56
CA LEU A 241 9.64 33.30 -20.89
C LEU A 241 9.59 33.43 -19.36
N GLU A 242 10.25 34.45 -18.80
CA GLU A 242 10.11 34.77 -17.38
C GLU A 242 8.67 35.18 -17.03
N ASN A 243 8.00 35.95 -17.90
CA ASN A 243 6.62 36.39 -17.66
C ASN A 243 5.66 35.20 -17.54
N VAL A 244 5.89 34.12 -18.31
CA VAL A 244 5.10 32.89 -18.17
C VAL A 244 5.25 32.27 -16.78
N VAL A 245 6.47 32.21 -16.26
CA VAL A 245 6.73 31.72 -14.89
C VAL A 245 6.04 32.62 -13.86
N LEU A 246 6.20 33.94 -13.97
CA LEU A 246 5.64 34.90 -13.01
C LEU A 246 4.11 34.87 -13.00
N ARG A 247 3.49 34.82 -14.18
CA ARG A 247 2.03 34.79 -14.33
C ARG A 247 1.43 33.46 -13.86
N ALA A 248 2.05 32.33 -14.21
CA ALA A 248 1.62 31.01 -13.73
C ALA A 248 1.70 30.90 -12.19
N THR A 249 2.71 31.53 -11.60
CA THR A 249 2.99 31.47 -10.16
C THR A 249 2.48 32.66 -9.36
N ALA A 250 1.54 33.43 -9.94
CA ALA A 250 0.87 34.52 -9.25
C ALA A 250 0.12 34.01 -8.01
N LYS A 251 0.10 34.79 -6.93
CA LYS A 251 -0.49 34.33 -5.66
C LYS A 251 -2.01 34.29 -5.71
N GLN A 252 -2.61 35.33 -6.30
CA GLN A 252 -4.04 35.41 -6.53
C GLN A 252 -4.45 34.59 -7.76
N LEU A 253 -5.60 33.93 -7.67
CA LEU A 253 -6.16 33.13 -8.76
C LEU A 253 -6.51 33.99 -9.98
N THR A 254 -7.03 35.20 -9.76
CA THR A 254 -7.41 36.15 -10.81
C THR A 254 -6.25 36.62 -11.68
N ASP A 255 -5.03 36.61 -11.14
CA ASP A 255 -3.83 37.03 -11.87
C ASP A 255 -3.17 35.88 -12.66
N ARG A 256 -3.56 34.62 -12.41
CA ARG A 256 -3.03 33.44 -13.11
C ARG A 256 -3.72 33.24 -14.46
N TYR A 257 -3.13 32.37 -15.29
CA TYR A 257 -3.82 31.85 -16.46
C TYR A 257 -5.12 31.16 -16.08
N MET A 258 -6.17 31.37 -16.87
CA MET A 258 -7.47 30.75 -16.62
C MET A 258 -7.48 29.26 -16.98
N SER A 259 -6.63 28.86 -17.94
CA SER A 259 -6.53 27.48 -18.41
C SER A 259 -5.09 27.10 -18.78
N ALA A 260 -4.81 25.79 -18.76
CA ALA A 260 -3.53 25.26 -19.23
C ALA A 260 -3.30 25.55 -20.74
N ALA A 261 -4.37 25.60 -21.54
CA ALA A 261 -4.30 25.96 -22.95
C ALA A 261 -3.85 27.42 -23.18
N GLU A 262 -4.32 28.35 -22.34
CA GLU A 262 -3.87 29.76 -22.38
C GLU A 262 -2.37 29.87 -22.06
N MET A 263 -1.92 29.14 -21.03
CA MET A 263 -0.50 29.08 -20.66
C MET A 263 0.36 28.47 -21.78
N ALA A 264 -0.14 27.43 -22.46
CA ALA A 264 0.56 26.81 -23.59
C ALA A 264 0.73 27.76 -24.77
N HIS A 265 -0.31 28.52 -25.12
CA HIS A 265 -0.24 29.51 -26.18
C HIS A 265 0.79 30.60 -25.86
N ASP A 266 0.79 31.12 -24.63
CA ASP A 266 1.76 32.12 -24.18
C ASP A 266 3.19 31.58 -24.24
N LEU A 267 3.40 30.34 -23.76
CA LEU A 267 4.71 29.69 -23.76
C LEU A 267 5.26 29.43 -25.17
N SER A 268 4.42 28.98 -26.11
CA SER A 268 4.84 28.67 -27.49
C SER A 268 5.40 29.88 -28.23
N THR A 269 4.97 31.09 -27.86
CA THR A 269 5.42 32.35 -28.47
C THR A 269 6.56 33.03 -27.69
N ALA A 270 7.00 32.46 -26.57
CA ALA A 270 7.94 33.10 -25.65
C ALA A 270 9.35 33.30 -26.24
N LEU A 271 9.76 32.51 -27.24
CA LEU A 271 11.03 32.67 -27.97
C LEU A 271 10.90 33.54 -29.23
N SER A 272 9.72 34.07 -29.53
CA SER A 272 9.52 34.91 -30.71
C SER A 272 10.30 36.22 -30.59
N LEU A 273 11.02 36.59 -31.65
CA LEU A 273 11.76 37.85 -31.73
C LEU A 273 10.87 39.08 -31.54
N VAL A 274 9.58 38.98 -31.89
CA VAL A 274 8.59 40.05 -31.72
C VAL A 274 8.36 40.39 -30.24
N ARG A 275 8.54 39.42 -29.34
CA ARG A 275 8.35 39.56 -27.89
C ARG A 275 9.66 39.76 -27.12
N SER A 276 10.79 39.95 -27.82
CA SER A 276 12.11 40.11 -27.20
C SER A 276 12.21 41.28 -26.22
N ASN A 277 11.46 42.37 -26.47
CA ASN A 277 11.44 43.59 -25.66
C ASN A 277 10.22 43.70 -24.73
N GLU A 278 9.58 42.58 -24.40
CA GLU A 278 8.45 42.58 -23.48
C GLU A 278 8.88 43.10 -22.09
N LYS A 279 8.00 43.84 -21.42
CA LYS A 279 8.26 44.30 -20.04
C LYS A 279 7.99 43.16 -19.06
N LYS A 280 8.67 43.20 -17.90
CA LYS A 280 8.40 42.26 -16.81
C LYS A 280 6.92 42.34 -16.39
N TRP A 281 6.25 41.20 -16.36
CA TRP A 281 4.88 41.08 -15.88
C TRP A 281 4.82 41.32 -14.37
N LEU A 282 3.80 42.06 -13.94
CA LEU A 282 3.49 42.34 -12.53
C LEU A 282 2.02 42.03 -12.29
N PRO A 283 1.65 41.46 -11.12
CA PRO A 283 0.26 41.23 -10.75
C PRO A 283 -0.54 42.53 -10.78
N GLN A 284 -1.83 42.45 -11.14
CA GLN A 284 -2.69 43.63 -11.05
C GLN A 284 -2.93 43.93 -9.57
N LYS A 285 -2.27 44.97 -9.04
CA LYS A 285 -2.64 45.52 -7.73
C LYS A 285 -4.05 46.07 -7.83
N ASN A 286 -5.05 45.30 -7.40
CA ASN A 286 -6.34 45.86 -7.03
C ASN A 286 -6.08 46.83 -5.88
N ASN A 287 -6.20 48.13 -6.15
CA ASN A 287 -6.02 49.24 -5.20
C ASN A 287 -7.05 49.26 -4.04
N ASP A 288 -7.77 48.15 -3.80
CA ASP A 288 -8.91 48.10 -2.89
C ASP A 288 -8.65 47.31 -1.59
N GLU A 289 -7.48 46.64 -1.44
CA GLU A 289 -7.13 45.88 -0.23
C GLU A 289 -5.90 46.38 0.53
N GLU A 290 -5.22 47.44 0.08
CA GLU A 290 -4.25 48.14 0.93
C GLU A 290 -5.00 49.10 1.89
N THR A 291 -5.33 48.59 3.08
CA THR A 291 -5.63 49.31 4.33
C THR A 291 -5.69 50.84 4.22
N LYS A 292 -6.86 51.40 3.92
CA LYS A 292 -7.12 52.84 4.15
C LYS A 292 -7.13 53.09 5.66
N ILE A 293 -5.98 53.53 6.16
CA ILE A 293 -5.83 54.14 7.47
C ILE A 293 -6.77 55.36 7.48
N LEU A 294 -7.84 55.29 8.28
CA LEU A 294 -8.71 56.43 8.56
C LEU A 294 -7.88 57.51 9.27
N THR A 295 -7.45 58.50 8.50
CA THR A 295 -7.05 59.80 9.05
C THR A 295 -8.32 60.62 9.28
N PRO A 296 -8.46 61.29 10.44
CA PRO A 296 -9.68 62.01 10.76
C PRO A 296 -9.76 63.27 9.89
N LEU A 297 -10.81 63.37 9.09
CA LEU A 297 -11.11 64.57 8.32
C LEU A 297 -11.51 65.68 9.31
N ARG A 298 -10.70 66.73 9.28
CA ARG A 298 -10.92 68.04 9.87
C ARG A 298 -11.71 68.85 8.85
N ASP A 299 -12.93 69.23 9.20
CA ASP A 299 -13.77 70.11 8.39
C ASP A 299 -13.11 71.48 8.25
N GLN A 300 -12.97 71.97 7.01
CA GLN A 300 -13.19 73.37 6.70
C GLN A 300 -13.45 73.61 5.20
N ASP A 301 -14.59 74.26 4.98
CA ASP A 301 -14.91 75.25 3.96
C ASP A 301 -14.80 74.91 2.48
N LEU A 302 -15.96 74.90 1.78
CA LEU A 302 -16.15 75.61 0.52
C LEU A 302 -17.60 76.10 0.39
N LYS A 303 -17.76 77.43 0.44
CA LYS A 303 -18.96 78.21 0.05
C LYS A 303 -18.95 78.46 -1.46
N THR A 304 -20.14 78.47 -2.08
CA THR A 304 -20.71 79.49 -3.02
C THR A 304 -22.04 78.92 -3.56
N LYS A 305 -23.26 79.41 -3.31
CA LYS A 305 -23.95 80.72 -3.51
C LYS A 305 -24.12 81.15 -4.99
N HIS A 306 -25.38 81.21 -5.46
CA HIS A 306 -26.15 82.34 -6.06
C HIS A 306 -27.33 81.75 -6.89
N GLU A 307 -28.60 81.93 -6.48
CA GLU A 307 -29.56 83.05 -6.77
C GLU A 307 -30.42 82.74 -8.03
N GLU A 308 -31.74 82.96 -8.14
CA GLU A 308 -32.58 84.15 -7.85
C GLU A 308 -34.11 83.85 -7.75
N ASN A 309 -34.81 84.71 -6.97
CA ASN A 309 -36.11 85.45 -7.18
C ASN A 309 -37.43 84.69 -7.44
N GLU A 310 -38.65 85.13 -7.05
CA GLU A 310 -39.15 86.41 -6.54
C GLU A 310 -40.56 86.27 -5.88
N ASP A 311 -40.82 87.16 -4.92
CA ASP A 311 -42.05 87.94 -4.62
C ASP A 311 -43.30 87.47 -3.81
N ASN A 312 -43.50 88.25 -2.71
CA ASN A 312 -44.71 88.83 -2.09
C ASN A 312 -46.02 88.05 -1.79
N ARG A 313 -46.44 88.07 -0.50
CA ARG A 313 -47.52 88.95 0.03
C ARG A 313 -47.79 88.78 1.54
N GLU A 314 -48.15 89.89 2.17
CA GLU A 314 -48.45 90.12 3.59
C GLU A 314 -49.70 89.38 4.13
N ASN A 315 -49.71 89.02 5.44
CA ASN A 315 -50.44 89.73 6.53
C ASN A 315 -50.90 88.83 7.71
N LYS A 316 -50.62 89.34 8.94
CA LYS A 316 -51.37 89.27 10.21
C LYS A 316 -51.48 87.98 11.06
N LYS A 317 -50.57 87.93 12.06
CA LYS A 317 -50.76 87.77 13.52
C LYS A 317 -51.90 86.86 14.04
N LYS A 318 -51.51 85.84 14.83
CA LYS A 318 -52.07 85.60 16.18
C LYS A 318 -51.05 84.91 17.11
N LYS A 319 -50.72 85.58 18.22
CA LYS A 319 -49.84 85.07 19.28
C LYS A 319 -50.53 83.91 20.01
N TRP A 320 -49.90 82.73 20.05
CA TRP A 320 -50.24 81.65 20.99
C TRP A 320 -49.06 81.44 21.96
N SER A 321 -49.38 81.55 23.26
CA SER A 321 -48.50 81.41 24.44
C SER A 321 -47.46 80.28 24.36
N ARG A 322 -46.19 80.64 24.59
CA ARG A 322 -44.98 79.80 24.54
C ARG A 322 -44.91 78.69 25.60
N LYS A 323 -45.82 78.63 26.57
CA LYS A 323 -45.79 77.63 27.66
C LYS A 323 -46.49 76.30 27.33
N LYS A 324 -47.38 76.24 26.34
CA LYS A 324 -48.03 74.98 25.90
C LYS A 324 -47.26 74.22 24.81
N LYS A 325 -46.38 74.89 24.04
CA LYS A 325 -45.56 74.22 22.99
C LYS A 325 -44.48 73.30 23.57
N TRP A 326 -43.82 73.68 24.67
CA TRP A 326 -42.81 72.85 25.33
C TRP A 326 -43.41 71.62 26.01
N LEU A 327 -44.63 71.72 26.53
CA LEU A 327 -45.36 70.61 27.14
C LEU A 327 -45.84 69.59 26.08
N ILE A 328 -46.36 70.06 24.94
CA ILE A 328 -46.77 69.19 23.83
C ILE A 328 -45.54 68.55 23.16
N MET A 329 -44.46 69.31 22.93
CA MET A 329 -43.20 68.79 22.36
C MET A 329 -42.53 67.76 23.30
N GLY A 330 -42.55 68.00 24.61
CA GLY A 330 -42.04 67.06 25.60
C GLY A 330 -42.84 65.77 25.68
N ILE A 331 -44.18 65.84 25.62
CA ILE A 331 -45.05 64.67 25.58
C ILE A 331 -44.88 63.90 24.27
N THR A 332 -44.78 64.57 23.11
CA THR A 332 -44.55 63.89 21.83
C THR A 332 -43.18 63.22 21.76
N PHE A 333 -42.14 63.83 22.33
CA PHE A 333 -40.80 63.24 22.42
C PHE A 333 -40.78 62.04 23.37
N LEU A 334 -41.47 62.13 24.52
CA LEU A 334 -41.64 61.02 25.45
C LEU A 334 -42.44 59.86 24.82
N CYS A 335 -43.51 60.16 24.06
CA CYS A 335 -44.27 59.16 23.32
C CYS A 335 -43.44 58.53 22.20
N LEU A 336 -42.59 59.30 21.50
CA LEU A 336 -41.68 58.76 20.49
C LEU A 336 -40.63 57.83 21.11
N ILE A 337 -40.07 58.21 22.27
CA ILE A 337 -39.17 57.34 23.03
C ILE A 337 -39.91 56.09 23.50
N LEU A 338 -41.15 56.22 23.99
CA LEU A 338 -41.96 55.08 24.43
C LEU A 338 -42.30 54.14 23.25
N ILE A 339 -42.62 54.68 22.08
CA ILE A 339 -42.87 53.90 20.87
C ILE A 339 -41.57 53.23 20.40
N MET A 340 -40.44 53.93 20.43
CA MET A 340 -39.11 53.37 20.12
C MET A 340 -38.68 52.28 21.10
N THR A 341 -38.98 52.42 22.40
CA THR A 341 -38.68 51.38 23.40
C THR A 341 -39.64 50.21 23.28
N VAL A 342 -40.93 50.42 23.07
CA VAL A 342 -41.92 49.34 22.86
C VAL A 342 -41.64 48.58 21.56
N THR A 343 -41.26 49.27 20.47
CA THR A 343 -40.86 48.64 19.21
C THR A 343 -39.52 47.91 19.34
N ALA A 344 -38.54 48.47 20.05
CA ALA A 344 -37.28 47.79 20.34
C ALA A 344 -37.48 46.54 21.21
N ILE A 345 -38.37 46.60 22.23
CA ILE A 345 -38.73 45.46 23.07
C ILE A 345 -39.48 44.41 22.24
N GLY A 346 -40.40 44.82 21.35
CA GLY A 346 -41.11 43.92 20.44
C GLY A 346 -40.18 43.19 19.46
N LEU A 347 -39.11 43.86 18.99
CA LEU A 347 -38.07 43.28 18.14
C LEU A 347 -37.09 42.37 18.90
N MET A 348 -36.99 42.51 20.23
CA MET A 348 -36.11 41.72 21.10
C MET A 348 -36.77 40.44 21.65
N LEU A 349 -38.06 40.22 21.42
CA LEU A 349 -38.74 38.98 21.84
C LEU A 349 -38.26 37.78 21.01
N PRO A 350 -37.78 36.69 21.63
CA PRO A 350 -37.26 35.53 20.91
C PRO A 350 -38.37 34.89 20.07
N LYS A 351 -38.10 34.71 18.78
CA LYS A 351 -39.04 34.05 17.88
C LYS A 351 -39.01 32.54 18.09
N ASN A 352 -40.14 31.89 17.84
CA ASN A 352 -40.24 30.44 17.78
C ASN A 352 -39.66 29.94 16.45
N VAL A 353 -38.93 28.82 16.51
CA VAL A 353 -38.30 28.18 15.36
C VAL A 353 -38.53 26.68 15.47
N GLU A 354 -38.87 26.04 14.35
CA GLU A 354 -39.08 24.59 14.28
C GLU A 354 -37.76 23.86 14.06
N ILE A 355 -37.58 22.73 14.74
CA ILE A 355 -36.40 21.88 14.59
C ILE A 355 -36.52 21.10 13.26
N PRO A 356 -35.57 21.26 12.32
CA PRO A 356 -35.54 20.49 11.08
C PRO A 356 -35.16 19.02 11.35
N ASP A 357 -35.37 18.14 10.37
CA ASP A 357 -34.88 16.76 10.47
C ASP A 357 -33.35 16.76 10.37
N LEU A 358 -32.69 16.51 11.52
CA LEU A 358 -31.24 16.46 11.62
C LEU A 358 -30.69 15.05 11.38
N ARG A 359 -31.54 14.02 11.19
CA ARG A 359 -31.10 12.62 11.09
C ARG A 359 -30.29 12.39 9.82
N GLY A 360 -29.24 11.59 9.91
CA GLY A 360 -28.34 11.30 8.79
C GLY A 360 -27.37 12.43 8.43
N MET A 361 -27.57 13.66 8.94
CA MET A 361 -26.58 14.74 8.83
C MET A 361 -25.36 14.44 9.70
N THR A 362 -24.21 14.99 9.34
CA THR A 362 -23.01 14.99 10.17
C THR A 362 -23.15 15.96 11.35
N GLU A 363 -22.35 15.79 12.40
CA GLU A 363 -22.35 16.72 13.55
C GLU A 363 -22.09 18.18 13.11
N SER A 364 -21.20 18.40 12.13
CA SER A 364 -20.87 19.73 11.61
C SER A 364 -22.03 20.36 10.86
N GLU A 365 -22.69 19.61 9.97
CA GLU A 365 -23.87 20.05 9.23
C GLU A 365 -25.04 20.35 10.17
N ALA A 366 -25.28 19.48 11.15
CA ALA A 366 -26.32 19.69 12.17
C ALA A 366 -26.03 20.93 13.03
N ARG A 367 -24.75 21.17 13.37
CA ARG A 367 -24.32 22.39 14.08
C ARG A 367 -24.56 23.65 13.25
N SER A 368 -24.20 23.64 11.97
CA SER A 368 -24.45 24.77 11.06
C SER A 368 -25.94 25.04 10.92
N THR A 369 -26.74 23.99 10.68
CA THR A 369 -28.20 24.08 10.54
C THR A 369 -28.85 24.66 11.79
N LEU A 370 -28.42 24.21 12.98
CA LEU A 370 -28.92 24.77 14.25
C LEU A 370 -28.44 26.21 14.48
N GLN A 371 -27.23 26.55 14.05
CA GLN A 371 -26.69 27.91 14.16
C GLN A 371 -27.47 28.90 13.28
N ASP A 372 -27.83 28.51 12.06
CA ASP A 372 -28.65 29.32 11.14
C ASP A 372 -30.04 29.62 11.73
N LEU A 373 -30.57 28.68 12.50
CA LEU A 373 -31.81 28.81 13.25
C LEU A 373 -31.66 29.55 14.59
N LYS A 374 -30.45 30.01 14.93
CA LYS A 374 -30.08 30.62 16.22
C LYS A 374 -30.37 29.71 17.42
N VAL A 375 -30.23 28.40 17.25
CA VAL A 375 -30.42 27.37 18.26
C VAL A 375 -29.04 26.85 18.71
N LYS A 376 -28.88 26.60 20.01
CA LYS A 376 -27.61 26.12 20.57
C LYS A 376 -27.58 24.60 20.60
N VAL A 377 -26.42 24.00 20.35
CA VAL A 377 -26.23 22.56 20.58
C VAL A 377 -26.10 22.30 22.09
N GLY A 378 -26.88 21.35 22.57
CA GLY A 378 -26.90 20.88 23.96
C GLY A 378 -25.93 19.72 24.19
N THR A 379 -26.36 18.70 24.93
CA THR A 379 -25.54 17.51 25.18
C THR A 379 -25.47 16.62 23.94
N VAL A 380 -24.31 16.00 23.73
CA VAL A 380 -24.08 15.08 22.63
C VAL A 380 -23.84 13.69 23.20
N GLU A 381 -24.82 12.81 23.02
CA GLU A 381 -24.74 11.40 23.42
C GLU A 381 -24.36 10.54 22.21
N LYS A 382 -23.76 9.37 22.48
CA LYS A 382 -23.24 8.51 21.41
C LYS A 382 -23.74 7.08 21.55
N HIS A 383 -24.50 6.60 20.57
CA HIS A 383 -25.14 5.27 20.54
C HIS A 383 -24.71 4.48 19.31
N TYR A 384 -24.75 3.14 19.37
CA TYR A 384 -24.55 2.31 18.18
C TYR A 384 -25.80 2.35 17.29
N SER A 385 -25.61 2.31 15.97
CA SER A 385 -26.70 2.25 14.99
C SER A 385 -26.24 1.51 13.75
N SER A 386 -27.09 0.61 13.24
CA SER A 386 -26.96 -0.04 11.94
C SER A 386 -27.63 0.72 10.79
N LYS A 387 -28.38 1.79 11.11
CA LYS A 387 -29.06 2.61 10.08
C LYS A 387 -28.25 3.84 9.70
N TYR A 388 -27.52 4.44 10.64
CA TYR A 388 -26.79 5.68 10.45
C TYR A 388 -25.28 5.47 10.63
N TYR A 389 -24.49 6.02 9.71
CA TYR A 389 -23.03 5.88 9.71
C TYR A 389 -22.38 6.61 10.90
N TYR A 390 -21.14 6.22 11.23
CA TYR A 390 -20.37 6.87 12.30
C TYR A 390 -20.34 8.39 12.12
N GLY A 391 -20.62 9.13 13.19
CA GLY A 391 -20.63 10.60 13.19
C GLY A 391 -21.91 11.23 12.65
N GLN A 392 -22.86 10.44 12.15
CA GLN A 392 -24.19 10.93 11.78
C GLN A 392 -25.14 10.99 12.97
N ILE A 393 -26.09 11.91 12.90
CA ILE A 393 -27.15 12.06 13.90
C ILE A 393 -28.17 10.92 13.75
N ILE A 394 -28.40 10.21 14.86
CA ILE A 394 -29.45 9.20 15.00
C ILE A 394 -30.77 9.87 15.35
N ALA A 395 -30.73 10.82 16.29
CA ALA A 395 -31.90 11.52 16.81
C ALA A 395 -31.51 12.84 17.46
N SER A 396 -32.47 13.75 17.57
CA SER A 396 -32.36 14.99 18.34
C SER A 396 -33.42 15.05 19.44
N LYS A 397 -33.14 15.80 20.50
CA LYS A 397 -34.10 16.14 21.55
C LYS A 397 -34.08 17.65 21.80
N PRO A 398 -35.18 18.38 21.54
CA PRO A 398 -36.48 17.90 21.04
C PRO A 398 -36.43 17.33 19.60
N LYS A 399 -37.46 16.56 19.22
CA LYS A 399 -37.55 15.88 17.91
C LYS A 399 -37.84 16.87 16.78
N GLU A 400 -37.62 16.45 15.54
CA GLU A 400 -38.02 17.19 14.34
C GLU A 400 -39.48 17.68 14.39
N GLY A 401 -39.72 18.87 13.85
CA GLY A 401 -41.03 19.54 13.86
C GLY A 401 -41.43 20.14 15.20
N THR A 402 -40.60 20.03 16.25
CA THR A 402 -40.90 20.69 17.54
C THR A 402 -40.55 22.18 17.44
N SER A 403 -41.49 23.06 17.78
CA SER A 403 -41.25 24.50 17.87
C SER A 403 -40.58 24.87 19.21
N ILE A 404 -39.41 25.51 19.14
CA ILE A 404 -38.62 25.97 20.29
C ILE A 404 -38.27 27.45 20.17
N LEU A 405 -38.01 28.12 21.30
CA LEU A 405 -37.54 29.51 21.29
C LEU A 405 -36.11 29.60 20.76
N GLN A 406 -35.79 30.64 20.00
CA GLN A 406 -34.42 30.98 19.66
C GLN A 406 -33.51 31.01 20.91
N ASN A 407 -32.27 30.56 20.77
CA ASN A 407 -31.27 30.32 21.82
C ASN A 407 -31.51 29.12 22.75
N SER A 408 -32.58 28.35 22.54
CA SER A 408 -32.79 27.06 23.24
C SER A 408 -31.71 26.05 22.86
N LYS A 409 -31.58 24.98 23.68
CA LYS A 409 -30.62 23.91 23.44
C LYS A 409 -31.29 22.68 22.82
N VAL A 410 -30.63 22.08 21.82
CA VAL A 410 -31.02 20.80 21.22
C VAL A 410 -29.93 19.77 21.48
N ASN A 411 -30.29 18.68 22.16
CA ASN A 411 -29.39 17.57 22.42
C ASN A 411 -29.36 16.65 21.19
N LEU A 412 -28.20 16.07 20.91
CA LEU A 412 -27.96 15.24 19.74
C LEU A 412 -27.51 13.84 20.15
N VAL A 413 -28.05 12.83 19.50
CA VAL A 413 -27.58 11.44 19.62
C VAL A 413 -26.83 11.09 18.35
N ILE A 414 -25.53 10.86 18.46
CA ILE A 414 -24.63 10.56 17.33
C ILE A 414 -24.35 9.07 17.25
N SER A 415 -24.29 8.55 16.03
CA SER A 415 -23.91 7.17 15.76
C SER A 415 -22.43 6.92 16.01
N LYS A 416 -22.15 5.87 16.78
CA LYS A 416 -20.83 5.23 16.94
C LYS A 416 -20.57 4.19 15.83
N GLY A 417 -21.43 4.13 14.82
CA GLY A 417 -21.47 3.06 13.83
C GLY A 417 -22.08 1.78 14.41
N GLU A 418 -21.88 0.67 13.70
CA GLU A 418 -22.39 -0.63 14.14
C GLU A 418 -21.60 -1.21 15.32
N GLU A 419 -22.29 -1.94 16.18
CA GLU A 419 -21.67 -2.61 17.32
C GLU A 419 -20.78 -3.77 16.85
N LYS A 420 -19.52 -3.77 17.30
CA LYS A 420 -18.54 -4.80 16.94
C LYS A 420 -18.30 -5.76 18.10
N PHE A 421 -18.35 -7.05 17.81
CA PHE A 421 -18.17 -8.15 18.76
C PHE A 421 -16.86 -8.89 18.53
N LYS A 422 -16.26 -9.46 19.59
CA LYS A 422 -15.06 -10.30 19.45
C LYS A 422 -15.42 -11.62 18.78
N PHE A 423 -14.67 -11.98 17.73
CA PHE A 423 -14.98 -13.17 16.93
C PHE A 423 -14.77 -14.50 17.67
N GLY A 424 -13.67 -14.65 18.42
CA GLY A 424 -13.34 -15.88 19.17
C GLY A 424 -12.38 -16.83 18.44
N ASP A 425 -11.84 -17.82 19.17
CA ASP A 425 -11.00 -18.91 18.63
C ASP A 425 -11.85 -20.19 18.49
N TYR A 426 -11.85 -20.76 17.30
CA TYR A 426 -12.59 -21.98 16.96
C TYR A 426 -11.67 -23.11 16.49
N SER A 427 -10.36 -22.90 16.56
CA SER A 427 -9.36 -23.92 16.21
C SER A 427 -9.52 -25.16 17.10
N GLY A 428 -9.42 -26.35 16.51
CA GLY A 428 -9.63 -27.65 17.17
C GLY A 428 -11.09 -28.02 17.43
N GLN A 429 -12.05 -27.14 17.13
CA GLN A 429 -13.48 -27.46 17.29
C GLN A 429 -14.07 -28.08 16.02
N SER A 430 -15.20 -28.76 16.17
CA SER A 430 -15.97 -29.32 15.03
C SER A 430 -16.56 -28.21 14.15
N TYR A 431 -16.24 -28.25 12.85
CA TYR A 431 -16.73 -27.28 11.87
C TYR A 431 -18.25 -27.16 11.87
N ASN A 432 -18.97 -28.28 11.91
CA ASN A 432 -20.43 -28.29 11.81
C ASN A 432 -21.10 -27.60 13.00
N THR A 433 -20.54 -27.76 14.20
CA THR A 433 -21.06 -27.13 15.43
C THR A 433 -20.80 -25.63 15.42
N VAL A 434 -19.57 -25.23 15.06
CA VAL A 434 -19.17 -23.82 15.01
C VAL A 434 -19.95 -23.07 13.94
N ARG A 435 -20.11 -23.68 12.75
CA ARG A 435 -20.89 -23.12 11.65
C ARG A 435 -22.31 -22.74 12.10
N LYS A 436 -23.06 -23.68 12.68
CA LYS A 436 -24.43 -23.42 13.15
C LYS A 436 -24.48 -22.28 14.16
N LYS A 437 -23.53 -22.25 15.11
CA LYS A 437 -23.45 -21.21 16.15
C LYS A 437 -23.21 -19.81 15.57
N LEU A 438 -22.43 -19.72 14.49
CA LEU A 438 -22.08 -18.46 13.84
C LEU A 438 -23.16 -18.00 12.85
N GLU A 439 -23.75 -18.92 12.09
CA GLU A 439 -24.87 -18.61 11.16
C GLU A 439 -26.09 -18.05 11.89
N VAL A 440 -26.41 -18.54 13.11
CA VAL A 440 -27.48 -17.97 13.97
C VAL A 440 -27.21 -16.51 14.32
N LYS A 441 -25.95 -16.09 14.37
CA LYS A 441 -25.57 -14.69 14.61
C LYS A 441 -25.53 -13.84 13.34
N GLY A 442 -25.85 -14.42 12.18
CA GLY A 442 -25.80 -13.76 10.88
C GLY A 442 -24.45 -13.84 10.16
N VAL A 443 -23.49 -14.62 10.66
CA VAL A 443 -22.17 -14.78 10.03
C VAL A 443 -22.26 -15.75 8.86
N THR A 444 -21.70 -15.38 7.72
CA THR A 444 -21.53 -16.30 6.58
C THR A 444 -20.30 -17.19 6.81
N VAL A 445 -20.47 -18.52 6.80
CA VAL A 445 -19.39 -19.47 7.13
C VAL A 445 -19.02 -20.32 5.91
N LEU A 446 -17.82 -20.11 5.39
CA LEU A 446 -17.22 -20.87 4.30
C LEU A 446 -16.28 -21.97 4.82
N ARG A 447 -16.03 -22.97 3.96
CA ARG A 447 -15.19 -24.13 4.28
C ARG A 447 -14.14 -24.35 3.21
N GLU A 448 -12.89 -24.43 3.63
CA GLU A 448 -11.78 -24.96 2.85
C GLU A 448 -11.33 -26.28 3.45
N LYS A 449 -10.89 -27.23 2.63
CA LYS A 449 -10.40 -28.52 3.08
C LYS A 449 -8.88 -28.55 2.98
N ARG A 450 -8.21 -29.07 4.02
CA ARG A 450 -6.77 -29.33 4.00
C ARG A 450 -6.50 -30.69 4.60
N HIS A 451 -5.53 -31.42 4.09
CA HIS A 451 -5.09 -32.66 4.72
C HIS A 451 -4.30 -32.36 5.98
N SER A 452 -4.47 -33.17 7.03
CA SER A 452 -3.72 -33.06 8.28
C SER A 452 -3.55 -34.45 8.89
N ASN A 453 -2.35 -34.73 9.38
CA ASN A 453 -2.01 -35.92 10.16
C ASN A 453 -2.18 -35.72 11.68
N THR A 454 -2.39 -34.48 12.14
CA THR A 454 -2.49 -34.14 13.57
C THR A 454 -3.91 -33.83 14.04
N ALA A 455 -4.85 -33.58 13.13
CA ALA A 455 -6.24 -33.21 13.47
C ALA A 455 -7.25 -34.13 12.79
N ALA A 456 -8.30 -34.50 13.54
CA ALA A 456 -9.32 -35.43 13.06
C ALA A 456 -10.14 -34.82 11.92
N LYS A 457 -10.67 -35.68 11.03
CA LYS A 457 -11.50 -35.25 9.90
C LYS A 457 -12.72 -34.47 10.39
N GLY A 458 -12.88 -33.24 9.91
CA GLY A 458 -13.99 -32.35 10.28
C GLY A 458 -13.66 -31.30 11.36
N GLU A 459 -12.46 -31.35 11.94
CA GLU A 459 -11.98 -30.32 12.87
C GLU A 459 -11.44 -29.09 12.15
N ILE A 460 -11.63 -27.92 12.75
CA ILE A 460 -11.11 -26.65 12.25
C ILE A 460 -9.61 -26.58 12.58
N LEU A 461 -8.79 -26.54 11.54
CA LEU A 461 -7.34 -26.33 11.63
C LEU A 461 -7.00 -24.85 11.81
N ASP A 462 -7.70 -24.00 11.07
CA ASP A 462 -7.42 -22.57 11.02
C ASP A 462 -8.68 -21.77 10.64
N GLN A 463 -8.67 -20.49 10.96
CA GLN A 463 -9.76 -19.56 10.71
C GLN A 463 -9.25 -18.27 10.07
N SER A 464 -9.94 -17.78 9.04
CA SER A 464 -9.52 -16.56 8.32
C SER A 464 -9.56 -15.28 9.16
N ILE A 465 -10.28 -15.29 10.29
CA ILE A 465 -10.46 -14.15 11.19
C ILE A 465 -9.71 -14.41 12.49
N SER A 466 -8.84 -13.49 12.93
CA SER A 466 -8.06 -13.70 14.15
C SER A 466 -8.88 -13.74 15.43
N LYS A 467 -8.43 -14.53 16.41
CA LYS A 467 -9.14 -14.86 17.67
C LYS A 467 -9.47 -13.71 18.64
N LYS A 468 -9.19 -12.46 18.28
CA LYS A 468 -9.52 -11.26 19.07
C LYS A 468 -10.02 -10.09 18.21
N ARG A 469 -10.16 -10.28 16.90
CA ARG A 469 -10.69 -9.24 16.00
C ARG A 469 -12.13 -8.92 16.38
N LYS A 470 -12.45 -7.62 16.48
CA LYS A 470 -13.81 -7.14 16.62
C LYS A 470 -14.46 -7.07 15.24
N VAL A 471 -15.60 -7.71 15.06
CA VAL A 471 -16.32 -7.80 13.78
C VAL A 471 -17.81 -7.54 13.99
N ILE A 472 -18.52 -7.22 12.91
CA ILE A 472 -19.96 -7.05 12.91
C ILE A 472 -20.55 -8.37 12.38
N TRP A 473 -21.32 -9.09 13.19
CA TRP A 473 -21.66 -10.48 12.88
C TRP A 473 -22.37 -10.66 11.53
N ASN A 474 -23.35 -9.81 11.20
CA ASN A 474 -24.16 -9.86 9.98
C ASN A 474 -23.42 -9.49 8.68
N GLU A 475 -22.27 -8.80 8.77
CA GLU A 475 -21.41 -8.46 7.61
C GLU A 475 -20.18 -9.36 7.52
N THR A 476 -20.01 -10.28 8.47
CA THR A 476 -18.81 -11.09 8.57
C THR A 476 -18.95 -12.36 7.72
N THR A 477 -17.97 -12.58 6.84
CA THR A 477 -17.72 -13.89 6.22
C THR A 477 -16.44 -14.48 6.78
N VAL A 478 -16.53 -15.67 7.37
CA VAL A 478 -15.38 -16.43 7.88
C VAL A 478 -15.16 -17.66 7.01
N THR A 479 -13.89 -17.95 6.70
CA THR A 479 -13.50 -19.22 6.07
C THR A 479 -12.75 -20.03 7.11
N PHE A 480 -13.26 -21.24 7.39
CA PHE A 480 -12.54 -22.20 8.21
C PHE A 480 -11.80 -23.20 7.31
N THR A 481 -10.51 -23.38 7.58
CA THR A 481 -9.76 -24.51 7.05
C THR A 481 -10.07 -25.71 7.91
N VAL A 482 -10.66 -26.75 7.30
CA VAL A 482 -11.14 -27.94 7.98
C VAL A 482 -10.29 -29.13 7.57
N SER A 483 -9.88 -29.93 8.54
CA SER A 483 -9.15 -31.17 8.30
C SER A 483 -10.02 -32.13 7.46
N SER A 484 -9.45 -32.57 6.35
CA SER A 484 -10.02 -33.64 5.51
C SER A 484 -9.51 -35.03 5.91
N GLY A 485 -8.68 -35.12 6.95
CA GLY A 485 -7.92 -36.31 7.31
C GLY A 485 -6.52 -36.32 6.69
N ALA A 486 -5.72 -37.34 7.00
CA ALA A 486 -4.40 -37.50 6.42
C ALA A 486 -4.47 -37.69 4.89
N LYS A 487 -3.40 -37.29 4.20
CA LYS A 487 -3.31 -37.44 2.74
C LYS A 487 -3.16 -38.92 2.41
N GLU A 488 -4.04 -39.43 1.55
CA GLU A 488 -3.97 -40.79 1.03
C GLU A 488 -3.13 -40.80 -0.26
N MET A 489 -2.27 -41.81 -0.40
CA MET A 489 -1.35 -42.04 -1.51
C MET A 489 -1.55 -43.48 -1.99
N ILE A 490 -1.57 -43.71 -3.29
CA ILE A 490 -1.77 -45.05 -3.84
C ILE A 490 -0.42 -45.75 -3.96
N LEU A 491 -0.32 -46.96 -3.41
CA LEU A 491 0.89 -47.78 -3.55
C LEU A 491 1.07 -48.25 -5.01
N ARG A 492 2.28 -48.07 -5.53
CA ARG A 492 2.73 -48.70 -6.79
C ARG A 492 3.06 -50.16 -6.54
N ASP A 493 3.06 -50.95 -7.61
CA ASP A 493 3.67 -52.29 -7.64
C ASP A 493 5.20 -52.18 -7.61
N LEU A 494 5.79 -52.74 -6.56
CA LEU A 494 7.22 -52.75 -6.26
C LEU A 494 7.85 -54.11 -6.59
N THR A 495 7.11 -55.02 -7.22
CA THR A 495 7.65 -56.30 -7.69
C THR A 495 8.75 -56.07 -8.72
N GLY A 496 9.90 -56.73 -8.54
CA GLY A 496 11.06 -56.57 -9.42
C GLY A 496 11.93 -55.35 -9.14
N TYR A 497 11.60 -54.52 -8.14
CA TYR A 497 12.44 -53.41 -7.71
C TYR A 497 13.57 -53.88 -6.79
N THR A 498 14.65 -53.09 -6.71
CA THR A 498 15.74 -53.33 -5.76
C THR A 498 15.38 -52.78 -4.37
N ARG A 499 16.01 -53.30 -3.31
CA ARG A 499 15.85 -52.78 -1.95
C ARG A 499 16.08 -51.26 -1.88
N LYS A 500 17.11 -50.76 -2.57
CA LYS A 500 17.43 -49.33 -2.60
C LYS A 500 16.28 -48.53 -3.22
N SER A 501 15.76 -48.97 -4.37
CA SER A 501 14.66 -48.26 -5.02
C SER A 501 13.36 -48.30 -4.21
N VAL A 502 13.12 -49.37 -3.44
CA VAL A 502 11.96 -49.44 -2.53
C VAL A 502 12.15 -48.58 -1.29
N GLN A 503 13.37 -48.49 -0.76
CA GLN A 503 13.71 -47.56 0.33
C GLN A 503 13.50 -46.11 -0.12
N ASP A 504 14.05 -45.73 -1.28
CA ASP A 504 13.89 -44.39 -1.84
C ASP A 504 12.39 -44.06 -2.06
N TYR A 505 11.58 -45.03 -2.52
CA TYR A 505 10.13 -44.88 -2.68
C TYR A 505 9.38 -44.76 -1.34
N ALA A 506 9.77 -45.53 -0.32
CA ALA A 506 9.20 -45.44 1.01
C ALA A 506 9.52 -44.09 1.65
N ASP A 507 10.76 -43.61 1.50
CA ASP A 507 11.20 -42.32 2.01
C ASP A 507 10.52 -41.14 1.29
N GLU A 508 10.36 -41.23 -0.04
CA GLU A 508 9.62 -40.25 -0.85
C GLU A 508 8.16 -40.09 -0.39
N LEU A 509 7.52 -41.21 0.00
CA LEU A 509 6.14 -41.21 0.50
C LEU A 509 6.03 -41.08 2.03
N GLY A 510 7.15 -41.01 2.74
CA GLY A 510 7.19 -40.99 4.21
C GLY A 510 6.51 -42.21 4.84
N LEU A 511 6.75 -43.41 4.29
CA LEU A 511 6.28 -44.70 4.80
C LEU A 511 7.39 -45.40 5.60
N LEU A 512 7.00 -46.22 6.58
CA LEU A 512 7.96 -47.02 7.36
C LEU A 512 8.24 -48.35 6.65
N LEU A 513 9.45 -48.52 6.09
CA LEU A 513 9.80 -49.75 5.37
C LEU A 513 10.20 -50.90 6.32
N LYS A 514 9.60 -52.08 6.13
CA LYS A 514 9.98 -53.33 6.80
C LYS A 514 10.32 -54.40 5.76
N VAL A 515 11.57 -54.87 5.76
CA VAL A 515 12.05 -55.86 4.79
C VAL A 515 12.10 -57.25 5.42
N LYS A 516 11.50 -58.24 4.75
CA LYS A 516 11.62 -59.68 5.06
C LYS A 516 12.41 -60.38 3.97
N ASN A 517 13.21 -61.38 4.34
CA ASN A 517 13.88 -62.25 3.39
C ASN A 517 13.13 -63.59 3.32
N ASP A 518 12.84 -64.08 2.11
CA ASP A 518 12.24 -65.38 1.90
C ASP A 518 13.32 -66.41 1.57
N SER A 519 13.54 -67.35 2.50
CA SER A 519 14.49 -68.46 2.36
C SER A 519 13.92 -69.66 1.57
N ALA A 520 12.68 -69.57 1.07
CA ALA A 520 11.98 -70.72 0.46
C ALA A 520 11.82 -70.69 -1.07
N SER A 521 12.26 -69.63 -1.77
CA SER A 521 12.10 -69.51 -3.23
C SER A 521 13.41 -69.71 -3.99
N SER A 522 13.78 -70.97 -4.21
CA SER A 522 14.88 -71.40 -5.07
C SER A 522 14.44 -71.37 -6.55
N SER A 523 14.54 -70.20 -7.20
CA SER A 523 14.41 -70.08 -8.65
C SER A 523 15.21 -68.88 -9.19
N SER A 524 16.38 -69.20 -9.74
CA SER A 524 17.13 -68.54 -10.81
C SER A 524 17.08 -66.99 -10.96
N ASN A 525 18.27 -66.39 -10.90
CA ASN A 525 18.71 -65.09 -11.46
C ASN A 525 18.30 -63.76 -10.79
N ASN A 526 17.46 -63.73 -9.74
CA ASN A 526 16.99 -62.46 -9.13
C ASN A 526 17.31 -62.31 -7.62
N SER A 527 18.55 -62.59 -7.19
CA SER A 527 18.97 -62.61 -5.77
C SER A 527 19.02 -61.25 -5.04
N SER A 528 18.28 -60.25 -5.50
CA SER A 528 18.23 -58.90 -4.89
C SER A 528 16.93 -58.13 -5.19
N LEU A 529 15.92 -58.78 -5.78
CA LEU A 529 14.67 -58.13 -6.18
C LEU A 529 13.52 -58.46 -5.23
N ILE A 530 12.58 -57.54 -5.15
CA ILE A 530 11.36 -57.66 -4.34
C ILE A 530 10.37 -58.57 -5.05
N VAL A 531 9.86 -59.58 -4.33
CA VAL A 531 8.91 -60.58 -4.85
C VAL A 531 7.48 -60.34 -4.42
N SER A 532 7.28 -59.64 -3.30
CA SER A 532 5.94 -59.29 -2.81
C SER A 532 5.98 -58.05 -1.92
N GLN A 533 4.86 -57.35 -1.86
CA GLN A 533 4.64 -56.22 -0.97
C GLN A 533 3.32 -56.35 -0.19
N TYR A 534 3.27 -55.71 0.97
CA TYR A 534 2.06 -55.51 1.76
C TYR A 534 2.06 -54.11 2.39
N PRO A 535 1.00 -53.30 2.26
CA PRO A 535 -0.24 -53.57 1.52
C PRO A 535 -0.05 -53.74 0.01
N ALA A 536 -1.01 -54.42 -0.64
CA ALA A 536 -0.94 -54.72 -2.07
C ALA A 536 -0.89 -53.44 -2.93
N ALA A 537 -0.33 -53.55 -4.13
CA ALA A 537 -0.35 -52.47 -5.11
C ALA A 537 -1.79 -51.96 -5.35
N GLY A 538 -1.96 -50.65 -5.47
CA GLY A 538 -3.27 -50.00 -5.59
C GLY A 538 -3.95 -49.67 -4.25
N THR A 539 -3.42 -50.12 -3.12
CA THR A 539 -3.99 -49.79 -1.81
C THR A 539 -3.71 -48.32 -1.45
N PRO A 540 -4.73 -47.54 -1.01
CA PRO A 540 -4.51 -46.20 -0.48
C PRO A 540 -3.87 -46.29 0.92
N VAL A 541 -2.72 -45.64 1.07
CA VAL A 541 -1.94 -45.55 2.31
C VAL A 541 -1.71 -44.12 2.75
N GLN A 542 -1.42 -43.92 4.03
CA GLN A 542 -1.12 -42.61 4.60
C GLN A 542 0.34 -42.56 5.07
N SER A 543 0.93 -41.35 5.09
CA SER A 543 2.28 -41.17 5.63
C SER A 543 2.38 -41.70 7.07
N GLY A 544 3.46 -42.41 7.37
CA GLY A 544 3.69 -43.12 8.63
C GLY A 544 3.17 -44.56 8.68
N GLN A 545 2.44 -45.04 7.66
CA GLN A 545 2.06 -46.45 7.58
C GLN A 545 3.24 -47.35 7.20
N VAL A 546 3.19 -48.60 7.66
CA VAL A 546 4.24 -49.60 7.40
C VAL A 546 4.04 -50.22 6.01
N LEU A 547 5.08 -50.14 5.17
CA LEU A 547 5.21 -50.87 3.93
C LEU A 547 6.13 -52.08 4.19
N GLU A 548 5.57 -53.29 4.12
CA GLU A 548 6.32 -54.53 4.26
C GLU A 548 6.65 -55.09 2.88
N VAL A 549 7.91 -55.47 2.64
CA VAL A 549 8.35 -56.06 1.37
C VAL A 549 9.18 -57.31 1.60
N THR A 550 9.04 -58.28 0.71
CA THR A 550 9.76 -59.57 0.78
C THR A 550 10.76 -59.66 -0.36
N MET A 551 12.01 -60.04 -0.06
CA MET A 551 13.09 -60.26 -1.03
C MET A 551 13.36 -61.75 -1.25
N ALA A 552 13.77 -62.12 -2.46
CA ALA A 552 14.25 -63.47 -2.78
C ALA A 552 15.73 -63.67 -2.35
N ASP A 553 16.02 -64.78 -1.65
CA ASP A 553 17.37 -65.14 -1.22
C ASP A 553 18.09 -66.01 -2.26
N GLY A 554 19.34 -65.68 -2.58
CA GLY A 554 20.15 -66.38 -3.57
C GLY A 554 21.49 -66.79 -2.99
N ASN A 555 21.63 -68.05 -2.60
CA ASN A 555 22.90 -68.60 -2.16
C ASN A 555 23.15 -69.99 -2.76
N GLN A 556 24.32 -70.19 -3.37
CA GLN A 556 25.15 -71.41 -3.31
C GLN A 556 26.41 -71.32 -4.21
N SER A 557 27.58 -71.57 -3.59
CA SER A 557 28.80 -72.26 -4.09
C SER A 557 29.58 -71.66 -5.28
N SER A 558 30.91 -71.76 -5.43
CA SER A 558 31.98 -72.50 -4.74
C SER A 558 33.34 -72.06 -5.30
N SER A 559 34.41 -72.27 -4.53
CA SER A 559 35.81 -72.02 -4.91
C SER A 559 36.33 -72.94 -6.02
N SER A 560 37.16 -72.41 -6.93
CA SER A 560 38.22 -73.18 -7.61
C SER A 560 39.34 -72.27 -8.11
N LYS A 561 40.58 -72.54 -7.71
CA LYS A 561 41.80 -72.02 -8.34
C LYS A 561 41.99 -72.65 -9.72
N SER A 562 42.34 -71.84 -10.72
CA SER A 562 43.27 -72.25 -11.77
C SER A 562 43.92 -71.03 -12.43
N SER A 563 45.22 -71.13 -12.57
CA SER A 563 46.16 -70.21 -13.20
C SER A 563 46.12 -70.32 -14.73
N SER A 564 46.16 -69.20 -15.45
CA SER A 564 47.25 -68.82 -16.38
C SER A 564 46.82 -67.79 -17.44
N SER A 565 47.71 -66.82 -17.65
CA SER A 565 48.02 -66.06 -18.87
C SER A 565 46.96 -65.17 -19.56
N GLN A 566 47.12 -63.86 -19.29
CA GLN A 566 47.52 -62.84 -20.28
C GLN A 566 46.58 -62.54 -21.45
N SER A 567 45.91 -61.39 -21.37
CA SER A 567 45.74 -60.44 -22.48
C SER A 567 45.33 -59.06 -21.95
N THR A 568 46.05 -58.07 -22.43
CA THR A 568 45.99 -56.62 -22.18
C THR A 568 44.68 -55.96 -22.59
N SER A 569 44.10 -55.14 -21.71
CA SER A 569 43.44 -53.88 -22.09
C SER A 569 43.37 -52.93 -20.90
N SER A 570 44.11 -51.84 -21.02
CA SER A 570 44.17 -50.68 -20.12
C SER A 570 42.79 -50.07 -19.94
N GLY A 571 42.34 -49.93 -18.70
CA GLY A 571 41.15 -49.19 -18.30
C GLY A 571 41.20 -48.95 -16.80
N ASP A 572 41.48 -47.71 -16.42
CA ASP A 572 41.66 -47.24 -15.04
C ASP A 572 40.49 -47.68 -14.14
N LYS A 573 40.75 -48.65 -13.26
CA LYS A 573 39.83 -49.04 -12.19
C LYS A 573 40.24 -48.35 -10.90
N ALA A 574 39.35 -47.52 -10.36
CA ALA A 574 39.43 -47.05 -8.98
C ALA A 574 39.21 -48.23 -8.02
N ASN A 575 40.01 -48.31 -6.95
CA ASN A 575 39.93 -49.39 -5.98
C ASN A 575 38.94 -49.01 -4.88
N SER A 576 37.87 -49.79 -4.69
CA SER A 576 36.90 -49.62 -3.60
C SER A 576 37.12 -50.66 -2.49
N PHE A 577 37.13 -50.24 -1.22
CA PHE A 577 37.26 -51.12 -0.05
C PHE A 577 36.64 -50.49 1.20
N ASP A 578 36.31 -51.29 2.21
CA ASP A 578 35.63 -50.84 3.43
C ASP A 578 36.54 -50.85 4.65
N VAL A 579 36.42 -49.83 5.51
CA VAL A 579 37.12 -49.74 6.81
C VAL A 579 36.11 -49.73 7.95
N SER A 580 36.13 -50.74 8.82
CA SER A 580 35.27 -50.79 10.00
C SER A 580 35.95 -50.09 11.19
N VAL A 581 35.25 -49.13 11.80
CA VAL A 581 35.71 -48.36 12.96
C VAL A 581 34.72 -48.52 14.11
N ALA A 582 35.22 -48.91 15.28
CA ALA A 582 34.40 -49.01 16.47
C ALA A 582 34.16 -47.62 17.08
N VAL A 583 32.90 -47.26 17.30
CA VAL A 583 32.47 -46.03 17.95
C VAL A 583 31.87 -46.38 19.32
N PRO A 584 32.59 -46.13 20.42
CA PRO A 584 32.06 -46.39 21.76
C PRO A 584 30.98 -45.38 22.13
N PHE A 585 29.96 -45.84 22.84
CA PHE A 585 28.92 -45.02 23.45
C PHE A 585 29.40 -44.39 24.75
N ASP A 586 28.90 -43.20 25.06
CA ASP A 586 29.28 -42.43 26.25
C ASP A 586 28.04 -42.06 27.06
N ASP A 587 27.83 -42.83 28.13
CA ASP A 587 26.70 -42.73 29.06
C ASP A 587 26.82 -41.54 30.05
N SER A 588 27.89 -40.75 29.97
CA SER A 588 28.11 -39.64 30.91
C SER A 588 27.31 -38.37 30.61
N ARG A 589 26.67 -38.26 29.43
CA ARG A 589 25.92 -37.06 29.01
C ARG A 589 24.41 -37.12 29.27
N GLN A 590 23.77 -35.94 29.30
CA GLN A 590 22.34 -35.74 29.61
C GLN A 590 21.42 -35.55 28.39
N GLU A 591 21.92 -35.68 27.16
CA GLU A 591 21.06 -35.54 25.97
C GLU A 591 20.25 -36.82 25.75
N SER A 592 18.92 -36.70 25.84
CA SER A 592 17.96 -37.79 25.66
C SER A 592 17.07 -37.58 24.45
N ASP A 593 16.70 -38.67 23.78
CA ASP A 593 15.67 -38.66 22.74
C ASP A 593 14.27 -38.36 23.33
N ALA A 594 13.26 -38.25 22.46
CA ALA A 594 11.88 -37.93 22.85
C ALA A 594 11.25 -38.99 23.79
N ASP A 595 11.84 -40.18 23.88
CA ASP A 595 11.43 -41.30 24.74
C ASP A 595 12.29 -41.41 26.02
N GLY A 596 13.27 -40.51 26.23
CA GLY A 596 14.08 -40.42 27.44
C GLY A 596 15.35 -41.28 27.45
N ASN A 597 15.72 -41.93 26.35
CA ASN A 597 16.97 -42.69 26.25
C ASN A 597 18.14 -41.74 25.96
N LYS A 598 19.27 -41.94 26.66
CA LYS A 598 20.50 -41.19 26.40
C LYS A 598 21.07 -41.52 25.02
N THR A 599 21.48 -40.50 24.28
CA THR A 599 21.98 -40.64 22.92
C THR A 599 23.30 -39.89 22.72
N ASN A 600 24.21 -40.40 21.88
CA ASN A 600 25.34 -39.63 21.37
C ASN A 600 25.15 -39.35 19.88
N LYS A 601 25.34 -38.11 19.46
CA LYS A 601 25.39 -37.69 18.06
C LYS A 601 26.80 -37.95 17.52
N VAL A 602 26.87 -38.71 16.42
CA VAL A 602 28.12 -39.04 15.73
C VAL A 602 28.10 -38.42 14.33
N GLU A 603 29.12 -37.65 14.01
CA GLU A 603 29.36 -37.04 12.71
C GLU A 603 30.61 -37.66 12.09
N ILE A 604 30.48 -38.12 10.85
CA ILE A 604 31.53 -38.83 10.13
C ILE A 604 31.96 -37.96 8.96
N TYR A 605 33.26 -37.78 8.84
CA TYR A 605 33.92 -37.04 7.78
C TYR A 605 34.83 -38.01 7.02
N LEU A 606 34.75 -37.99 5.70
CA LEU A 606 35.44 -38.94 4.81
C LEU A 606 36.11 -38.17 3.67
N GLN A 607 37.35 -38.50 3.36
CA GLN A 607 38.06 -38.01 2.18
C GLN A 607 38.47 -39.17 1.29
N ASP A 608 37.90 -39.19 0.08
CA ASP A 608 38.21 -40.15 -0.97
C ASP A 608 38.14 -39.46 -2.35
N LYS A 609 37.97 -40.20 -3.44
CA LYS A 609 37.82 -39.63 -4.78
C LYS A 609 36.63 -38.66 -4.92
N SER A 610 35.53 -38.91 -4.22
CA SER A 610 34.26 -38.21 -4.37
C SER A 610 33.89 -37.34 -3.16
N HIS A 611 34.59 -37.49 -2.04
CA HIS A 611 34.28 -36.81 -0.78
C HIS A 611 35.48 -36.01 -0.26
N HIS A 612 35.22 -34.86 0.36
CA HIS A 612 36.22 -33.99 0.97
C HIS A 612 36.12 -34.03 2.50
N LEU A 613 37.27 -33.99 3.21
CA LEU A 613 37.32 -34.16 4.66
C LEU A 613 36.55 -33.10 5.48
N ASN A 614 36.26 -31.95 4.89
CA ASN A 614 35.54 -30.87 5.57
C ASN A 614 34.02 -31.01 5.46
N ASP A 615 33.53 -31.94 4.64
CA ASP A 615 32.11 -32.19 4.44
C ASP A 615 31.66 -33.38 5.31
N ILE A 616 30.49 -33.24 5.93
CA ILE A 616 29.88 -34.32 6.70
C ILE A 616 29.40 -35.38 5.71
N TYR A 617 29.98 -36.56 5.79
CA TYR A 617 29.58 -37.73 5.00
C TYR A 617 28.27 -38.32 5.54
N GLU A 618 28.19 -38.54 6.85
CA GLU A 618 27.02 -39.09 7.50
C GLU A 618 26.89 -38.55 8.93
N THR A 619 25.65 -38.36 9.39
CA THR A 619 25.34 -38.08 10.80
C THR A 619 24.39 -39.16 11.31
N MET A 620 24.72 -39.74 12.46
CA MET A 620 23.88 -40.74 13.10
C MET A 620 23.83 -40.53 14.61
N THR A 621 22.88 -41.20 15.26
CA THR A 621 22.74 -41.17 16.72
C THR A 621 22.88 -42.59 17.24
N ILE A 622 23.73 -42.78 18.25
CA ILE A 622 23.98 -44.08 18.85
C ILE A 622 23.50 -44.12 20.30
N THR A 623 23.01 -45.27 20.73
CA THR A 623 22.56 -45.57 22.11
C THR A 623 23.37 -46.68 22.78
N LYS A 624 24.33 -47.27 22.05
CA LYS A 624 25.27 -48.30 22.48
C LYS A 624 26.48 -48.35 21.55
N ASP A 625 27.55 -49.02 21.97
CA ASP A 625 28.74 -49.23 21.15
C ASP A 625 28.36 -49.76 19.76
N THR A 626 28.83 -49.08 18.72
CA THR A 626 28.42 -49.34 17.34
C THR A 626 29.65 -49.36 16.44
N ASN A 627 29.78 -50.38 15.58
CA ASN A 627 30.81 -50.42 14.54
C ASN A 627 30.26 -49.75 13.28
N VAL A 628 30.99 -48.76 12.78
CA VAL A 628 30.62 -48.05 11.55
C VAL A 628 31.55 -48.50 10.43
N THR A 629 30.98 -48.80 9.26
CA THR A 629 31.73 -49.23 8.08
C THR A 629 31.84 -48.06 7.10
N LEU A 630 33.08 -47.66 6.80
CA LEU A 630 33.39 -46.52 5.93
C LEU A 630 33.85 -47.03 4.55
N PRO A 631 33.07 -46.82 3.48
CA PRO A 631 33.49 -47.20 2.13
C PRO A 631 34.45 -46.16 1.57
N PHE A 632 35.62 -46.59 1.07
CA PHE A 632 36.60 -45.74 0.40
C PHE A 632 36.70 -46.09 -1.08
N VAL A 633 36.73 -45.06 -1.93
CA VAL A 633 37.09 -45.19 -3.35
C VAL A 633 38.35 -44.35 -3.62
N LEU A 634 39.49 -45.00 -3.85
CA LEU A 634 40.78 -44.33 -4.08
C LEU A 634 41.35 -44.61 -5.47
N ASP A 635 41.96 -43.59 -6.08
CA ASP A 635 42.78 -43.75 -7.28
C ASP A 635 44.16 -44.33 -6.92
N ASN A 636 44.87 -44.92 -7.89
CA ASN A 636 46.17 -45.57 -7.64
C ASN A 636 47.20 -44.59 -7.05
N GLY A 637 47.65 -44.85 -5.83
CA GLY A 637 48.60 -44.01 -5.09
C GLY A 637 47.97 -42.86 -4.29
N ALA A 638 46.66 -42.68 -4.34
CA ALA A 638 45.93 -41.73 -3.51
C ALA A 638 45.70 -42.30 -2.10
N VAL A 639 45.60 -41.39 -1.13
CA VAL A 639 45.48 -41.72 0.29
C VAL A 639 44.15 -41.18 0.81
N GLY A 640 43.35 -42.05 1.41
CA GLY A 640 42.07 -41.69 2.02
C GLY A 640 42.24 -41.22 3.46
N LYS A 641 41.28 -40.41 3.93
CA LYS A 641 41.22 -39.95 5.32
C LYS A 641 39.82 -40.12 5.88
N TYR A 642 39.70 -40.38 7.18
CA TYR A 642 38.44 -40.18 7.89
C TYR A 642 38.66 -39.49 9.23
N LYS A 643 37.60 -38.84 9.69
CA LYS A 643 37.49 -38.29 11.04
C LYS A 643 36.10 -38.55 11.55
N ILE A 644 35.99 -39.17 12.72
CA ILE A 644 34.72 -39.42 13.41
C ILE A 644 34.68 -38.56 14.65
N VAL A 645 33.61 -37.77 14.76
CA VAL A 645 33.37 -36.84 15.86
C VAL A 645 32.11 -37.29 16.58
N ARG A 646 32.22 -37.55 17.89
CA ARG A 646 31.08 -37.83 18.77
C ARG A 646 30.83 -36.64 19.67
N ASP A 647 29.65 -36.05 19.57
CA ASP A 647 29.19 -34.90 20.35
C ASP A 647 30.21 -33.75 20.44
N GLY A 648 30.84 -33.45 19.29
CA GLY A 648 31.87 -32.41 19.14
C GLY A 648 33.31 -32.83 19.43
N ASN A 649 33.54 -34.04 19.96
CA ASN A 649 34.88 -34.56 20.26
C ASN A 649 35.34 -35.58 19.21
N VAL A 650 36.59 -35.46 18.73
CA VAL A 650 37.17 -36.44 17.81
C VAL A 650 37.46 -37.73 18.57
N ILE A 651 36.89 -38.84 18.12
CA ILE A 651 37.03 -40.15 18.76
C ILE A 651 37.87 -41.13 17.94
N ALA A 652 37.92 -40.95 16.62
CA ALA A 652 38.75 -41.74 15.73
C ALA A 652 39.11 -40.90 14.50
N GLU A 653 40.39 -40.83 14.17
CA GLU A 653 40.88 -40.18 12.95
C GLU A 653 42.03 -40.99 12.37
N ARG A 654 42.11 -41.04 11.03
CA ARG A 654 43.22 -41.68 10.33
C ARG A 654 43.42 -41.00 8.99
N ASP A 655 44.65 -40.58 8.75
CA ASP A 655 45.01 -39.73 7.60
C ASP A 655 45.75 -40.47 6.47
N ASN A 656 46.10 -41.74 6.69
CA ASN A 656 46.93 -42.54 5.78
C ASN A 656 46.26 -43.86 5.35
N ILE A 657 45.04 -43.81 4.83
CA ILE A 657 44.31 -45.02 4.43
C ILE A 657 44.69 -45.37 2.99
N THR A 658 45.37 -46.49 2.82
CA THR A 658 45.75 -47.01 1.51
C THR A 658 45.13 -48.39 1.30
N HIS A 659 45.04 -48.80 0.03
CA HIS A 659 44.47 -50.10 -0.35
C HIS A 659 45.25 -51.30 0.22
N ASN A 660 46.54 -51.12 0.55
CA ASN A 660 47.37 -52.14 1.19
C ASN A 660 47.44 -51.83 2.69
N GLY A 661 46.55 -52.45 3.47
CA GLY A 661 46.47 -52.24 4.91
C GLY A 661 47.82 -52.43 5.62
N ASN A 662 48.24 -51.38 6.32
CA ASN A 662 48.98 -51.43 7.58
C ASN A 662 48.67 -50.17 8.38
#